data_AF-A0A7S6RZP4-F1
#
_entry.id   AF-A0A7S6RZP4-F1
#
_cell.length_a   1.000
_cell.length_b   1.000
_cell.length_c   1.000
_cell.angle_alpha   90.00
_cell.angle_beta   90.00
_cell.angle_gamma   90.00
#
_symmetry.space_group_name_H-M   'P 1'
#
loop_
_entity.id
_entity.type
_entity.pdbx_description
1 polymer ?
#
loop_
_entity_poly.entity_id
_entity_poly.type
_entity_poly.pdbx_seq_one_letter_code
_entity_poly.pdbx_strand_id
1 'polypeptide(L)'
;MPPRPGSPLARAARLTLAGVAVAVVLASFAWVLTRPLRTAARIGERVELTVMHWAGGGGQDEDRIVSEMIADFERAHPHVTVRRINPGDAASYYTKLQTMMGAGTPPDVFYVGHERVAIFASRGLLRPVEPLIHADAAAGRSSAALDEFFPTTLDCFRFDGNRTGHGPLYGIPKDFTPVGFYYNRDLFRRAGLAEPADDWTWDDFLHAARTIGRMPGCTGAHVVSWPAMVRLYLWTYGLDIIGDDFDELRTRDPAVIAALERLRSWRFTERGTLTDSSLQVTIEDSLLLAGNVGMVGPFGRWVVPTYRRIRDFEWDFAPLPRGTQSANAVFSVAWCIGRDSAHPVEAWELIKHMTGQRGQENTARSGLALPTMKSVARGPVFLDESLPPRRNGSFLVAAEAARSMPWPDTLKFEALLQGAFELCIKTGARSVPEALQTFERAWRRELEAPLARRDFPPVAWGAIVWSIAGAAGAGGLVIAILWLRGAGSRRARREELAGVGFVSPWLLGFALFTAFPLVLSLILAFSRWTGSAPLSDARWVGLANFTQMIGHDERFRSALAVTLAYAALAVPASQLFALFAAALMALELRFIGLFRSAWYLPSVLAGVGVAVLWRWIFDGRGGLLNTLLRPFAHLLGVSPPDWLAVDAATWGAPAFAIMSLWTIGGSMMIYLAGLKGISRELYEAAAIDGAGRLRRLLSVTLPMLSPVIFFNGIMAIIGSFQVFVQSFVMTSGGPGDATRFYVLYLYNQAFDYHEMGYASAMAWLLLLIVLTLTLLVMRGSRRFVYYEGLRT
;
A
#
# COMPACT_ATOMS: atom_id res chain seq x y z
N MET A 1 45.76 18.71 24.56
CA MET A 1 46.64 18.06 23.56
C MET A 1 46.08 16.67 23.26
N PRO A 2 45.59 16.40 22.04
CA PRO A 2 45.24 15.04 21.66
C PRO A 2 46.54 14.18 21.61
N PRO A 3 46.51 12.92 22.09
CA PRO A 3 47.71 12.08 22.15
C PRO A 3 48.26 11.80 20.76
N ARG A 4 49.60 11.88 20.62
CA ARG A 4 50.31 11.62 19.35
C ARG A 4 49.89 10.26 18.76
N PRO A 5 49.61 10.17 17.45
CA PRO A 5 49.25 8.92 16.79
C PRO A 5 50.43 7.94 16.89
N GLY A 6 50.30 6.93 17.77
CA GLY A 6 51.32 5.90 17.96
C GLY A 6 51.68 5.55 19.41
N SER A 7 51.15 6.24 20.43
CA SER A 7 51.46 5.88 21.82
C SER A 7 50.91 4.48 22.20
N PRO A 8 51.60 3.71 23.06
CA PRO A 8 51.14 2.40 23.50
C PRO A 8 49.73 2.45 24.11
N LEU A 9 49.40 3.54 24.81
CA LEU A 9 48.08 3.82 25.37
C LEU A 9 47.00 4.01 24.29
N ALA A 10 47.30 4.75 23.21
CA ALA A 10 46.36 4.92 22.10
C ALA A 10 46.16 3.61 21.32
N ARG A 11 47.21 2.77 21.24
CA ARG A 11 47.16 1.45 20.60
C ARG A 11 46.36 0.45 21.45
N ALA A 12 46.58 0.45 22.76
CA ALA A 12 45.79 -0.33 23.72
C ALA A 12 44.32 0.07 23.67
N ALA A 13 44.00 1.37 23.78
CA ALA A 13 42.62 1.85 23.74
C ALA A 13 41.88 1.45 22.44
N ARG A 14 42.54 1.52 21.28
CA ARG A 14 41.96 1.07 19.99
C ARG A 14 41.73 -0.45 19.95
N LEU A 15 42.67 -1.24 20.47
CA LEU A 15 42.53 -2.70 20.54
C LEU A 15 41.41 -3.11 21.50
N THR A 16 41.28 -2.42 22.63
CA THR A 16 40.19 -2.64 23.58
C THR A 16 38.84 -2.27 22.97
N LEU A 17 38.73 -1.11 22.31
CA LEU A 17 37.51 -0.69 21.61
C LEU A 17 37.13 -1.65 20.48
N ALA A 18 38.09 -2.11 19.68
CA ALA A 18 37.86 -3.10 18.64
C ALA A 18 37.43 -4.45 19.23
N GLY A 19 38.07 -4.88 20.32
CA GLY A 19 37.71 -6.11 21.04
C GLY A 19 36.31 -6.04 21.63
N VAL A 20 35.92 -4.90 22.21
CA VAL A 20 34.56 -4.65 22.73
C VAL A 20 33.56 -4.64 21.57
N ALA A 21 33.84 -3.96 20.46
CA ALA A 21 32.95 -3.95 19.31
C ALA A 21 32.73 -5.35 18.73
N VAL A 22 33.80 -6.15 18.58
CA VAL A 22 33.71 -7.54 18.15
C VAL A 22 32.94 -8.39 19.16
N ALA A 23 33.20 -8.24 20.46
CA ALA A 23 32.48 -8.96 21.50
C ALA A 23 30.99 -8.61 21.51
N VAL A 24 30.62 -7.34 21.34
CA VAL A 24 29.23 -6.89 21.24
C VAL A 24 28.56 -7.46 19.99
N VAL A 25 29.23 -7.46 18.84
CA VAL A 25 28.71 -8.03 17.60
C VAL A 25 28.53 -9.55 17.75
N LEU A 26 29.56 -10.27 18.20
CA LEU A 26 29.49 -11.71 18.42
C LEU A 26 28.44 -12.08 19.48
N ALA A 27 28.34 -11.31 20.57
CA ALA A 27 27.30 -11.51 21.57
C ALA A 27 25.90 -11.23 21.00
N SER A 28 25.74 -10.23 20.14
CA SER A 28 24.47 -9.91 19.47
C SER A 28 24.06 -11.03 18.50
N PHE A 29 25.00 -11.53 17.69
CA PHE A 29 24.75 -12.66 16.79
C PHE A 29 24.52 -13.96 17.56
N ALA A 30 25.34 -14.26 18.57
CA ALA A 30 25.13 -15.42 19.43
C ALA A 30 23.79 -15.33 20.16
N TRP A 31 23.38 -14.14 20.62
CA TRP A 31 22.05 -13.90 21.17
C TRP A 31 20.98 -14.25 20.13
N VAL A 32 21.03 -13.68 18.93
CA VAL A 32 20.03 -13.98 17.89
C VAL A 32 20.02 -15.47 17.50
N LEU A 33 21.19 -16.09 17.27
CA LEU A 33 21.33 -17.48 16.84
C LEU A 33 20.95 -18.49 17.92
N THR A 34 21.21 -18.18 19.19
CA THR A 34 20.77 -19.01 20.32
C THR A 34 19.34 -18.71 20.74
N ARG A 35 18.64 -17.75 20.12
CA ARG A 35 17.25 -17.44 20.43
C ARG A 35 16.36 -18.69 20.37
N PRO A 36 16.42 -19.58 19.35
CA PRO A 36 15.61 -20.80 19.32
C PRO A 36 15.92 -21.73 20.50
N LEU A 37 17.20 -21.88 20.85
CA LEU A 37 17.65 -22.71 21.98
C LEU A 37 17.24 -22.10 23.33
N ARG A 38 17.24 -20.78 23.45
CA ARG A 38 16.85 -20.06 24.67
C ARG A 38 15.34 -19.94 24.81
N THR A 39 14.62 -19.87 23.71
CA THR A 39 13.17 -20.08 23.67
C THR A 39 12.87 -21.52 24.08
N ALA A 40 13.57 -22.52 23.54
CA ALA A 40 13.43 -23.92 23.91
C ALA A 40 13.80 -24.20 25.39
N ALA A 41 14.84 -23.55 25.92
CA ALA A 41 15.24 -23.65 27.32
C ALA A 41 14.34 -22.83 28.28
N ARG A 42 13.55 -21.88 27.76
CA ARG A 42 12.47 -21.20 28.47
C ARG A 42 11.14 -21.96 28.42
N ILE A 43 11.07 -23.09 27.72
CA ILE A 43 9.96 -24.06 27.83
C ILE A 43 10.08 -24.74 29.20
N GLY A 44 9.79 -23.97 30.25
CA GLY A 44 9.41 -24.45 31.56
C GLY A 44 7.96 -24.05 31.76
N GLU A 45 7.06 -25.03 31.76
CA GLU A 45 5.63 -25.01 32.15
C GLU A 45 4.67 -23.93 31.60
N ARG A 46 5.13 -22.83 30.97
CA ARG A 46 4.26 -21.74 30.48
C ARG A 46 4.16 -21.71 28.95
N VAL A 47 2.93 -21.57 28.46
CA VAL A 47 2.57 -21.42 27.04
C VAL A 47 2.69 -19.94 26.65
N GLU A 48 3.43 -19.62 25.58
CA GLU A 48 3.48 -18.26 25.01
C GLU A 48 2.69 -18.22 23.69
N LEU A 49 1.59 -17.46 23.64
CA LEU A 49 0.81 -17.23 22.43
C LEU A 49 1.22 -15.93 21.75
N THR A 50 1.50 -15.95 20.45
CA THR A 50 1.67 -14.74 19.66
C THR A 50 0.33 -14.30 19.07
N VAL A 51 -0.13 -13.11 19.45
CA VAL A 51 -1.41 -12.56 19.00
C VAL A 51 -1.17 -11.31 18.17
N MET A 52 -1.74 -11.27 16.97
CA MET A 52 -1.57 -10.14 16.05
C MET A 52 -2.90 -9.53 15.64
N HIS A 53 -3.04 -8.22 15.82
CA HIS A 53 -4.23 -7.48 15.42
C HIS A 53 -3.86 -6.07 14.93
N TRP A 54 -4.84 -5.32 14.42
CA TRP A 54 -4.68 -3.91 14.07
C TRP A 54 -5.51 -3.00 14.98
N ALA A 55 -5.34 -1.69 14.83
CA ALA A 55 -6.11 -0.63 15.46
C ALA A 55 -6.67 0.28 14.35
N GLY A 56 -7.79 -0.14 13.74
CA GLY A 56 -8.30 0.39 12.47
C GLY A 56 -8.97 1.76 12.61
N GLY A 57 -10.17 1.95 12.05
CA GLY A 57 -10.95 3.19 12.21
C GLY A 57 -11.25 3.56 13.67
N GLY A 58 -11.17 2.59 14.60
CA GLY A 58 -11.26 2.80 16.04
C GLY A 58 -10.02 3.37 16.71
N GLY A 59 -8.89 3.43 16.01
CA GLY A 59 -7.63 3.95 16.53
C GLY A 59 -7.22 3.30 17.85
N GLN A 60 -6.73 4.12 18.79
CA GLN A 60 -6.22 3.65 20.08
C GLN A 60 -7.28 2.94 20.96
N ASP A 61 -8.57 3.15 20.71
CA ASP A 61 -9.62 2.50 21.50
C ASP A 61 -9.72 1.00 21.21
N GLU A 62 -9.60 0.59 19.94
CA GLU A 62 -9.57 -0.84 19.57
C GLU A 62 -8.34 -1.53 20.18
N ASP A 63 -7.20 -0.84 20.17
CA ASP A 63 -5.95 -1.31 20.77
C ASP A 63 -6.11 -1.63 22.25
N ARG A 64 -6.71 -0.68 22.97
CA ARG A 64 -6.94 -0.75 24.40
C ARG A 64 -7.87 -1.89 24.77
N ILE A 65 -8.98 -2.07 24.04
CA ILE A 65 -9.94 -3.16 24.28
C ILE A 65 -9.26 -4.53 24.16
N VAL A 66 -8.49 -4.75 23.10
CA VAL A 66 -7.77 -6.00 22.92
C VAL A 66 -6.72 -6.20 24.02
N SER A 67 -5.99 -5.14 24.39
CA SER A 67 -5.00 -5.21 25.46
C SER A 67 -5.62 -5.55 26.82
N GLU A 68 -6.78 -4.97 27.15
CA GLU A 68 -7.51 -5.26 28.39
C GLU A 68 -8.04 -6.70 28.39
N MET A 69 -8.65 -7.17 27.29
CA MET A 69 -9.12 -8.57 27.18
C MET A 69 -7.97 -9.58 27.31
N ILE A 70 -6.81 -9.29 26.75
CA ILE A 70 -5.62 -10.15 26.89
C ILE A 70 -5.15 -10.19 28.35
N ALA A 71 -5.06 -9.04 29.03
CA ALA A 71 -4.65 -9.00 30.44
C ALA A 71 -5.64 -9.75 31.34
N ASP A 72 -6.94 -9.69 31.02
CA ASP A 72 -7.98 -10.44 31.73
C ASP A 72 -7.85 -11.95 31.51
N PHE A 73 -7.53 -12.36 30.28
CA PHE A 73 -7.24 -13.75 29.95
C PHE A 73 -5.99 -14.27 30.68
N GLU A 74 -4.88 -13.54 30.68
CA GLU A 74 -3.65 -13.94 31.39
C GLU A 74 -3.87 -14.08 32.90
N ARG A 75 -4.73 -13.24 33.49
CA ARG A 75 -5.13 -13.37 34.91
C ARG A 75 -5.95 -14.64 35.17
N ALA A 76 -6.83 -15.02 34.25
CA ALA A 76 -7.63 -16.24 34.33
C ALA A 76 -6.83 -17.51 33.99
N HIS A 77 -5.77 -17.38 33.19
CA HIS A 77 -4.90 -18.46 32.73
C HIS A 77 -3.42 -18.17 33.04
N PRO A 78 -2.96 -18.28 34.30
CA PRO A 78 -1.60 -17.90 34.70
C PRO A 78 -0.47 -18.71 34.05
N HIS A 79 -0.80 -19.82 33.41
CA HIS A 79 0.11 -20.67 32.64
C HIS A 79 0.28 -20.20 31.19
N VAL A 80 -0.53 -19.24 30.72
CA VAL A 80 -0.44 -18.65 29.38
C VAL A 80 0.08 -17.22 29.48
N THR A 81 0.95 -16.84 28.55
CA THR A 81 1.41 -15.47 28.35
C THR A 81 1.20 -15.08 26.90
N VAL A 82 0.74 -13.86 26.64
CA VAL A 82 0.36 -13.40 25.31
C VAL A 82 1.34 -12.33 24.82
N ARG A 83 2.09 -12.68 23.77
CA ARG A 83 2.91 -11.74 23.02
C ARG A 83 2.07 -11.03 21.96
N ARG A 84 1.61 -9.83 22.30
CA ARG A 84 0.80 -8.98 21.44
C ARG A 84 1.63 -8.22 20.38
N ILE A 85 1.14 -8.15 19.15
CA ILE A 85 1.73 -7.40 18.03
C ILE A 85 0.65 -6.54 17.36
N ASN A 86 0.81 -5.21 17.39
CA ASN A 86 -0.03 -4.28 16.63
C ASN A 86 0.80 -3.31 15.76
N PRO A 87 0.71 -3.40 14.42
CA PRO A 87 1.39 -2.49 13.49
C PRO A 87 0.73 -1.11 13.29
N GLY A 88 -0.45 -0.87 13.86
CA GLY A 88 -1.24 0.35 13.65
C GLY A 88 -2.41 0.10 12.70
N ASP A 89 -2.19 0.30 11.41
CA ASP A 89 -3.23 0.20 10.38
C ASP A 89 -3.30 -1.18 9.70
N ALA A 90 -4.40 -1.42 8.97
CA ALA A 90 -4.66 -2.69 8.28
C ALA A 90 -3.65 -3.02 7.16
N ALA A 91 -3.12 -2.03 6.44
CA ALA A 91 -2.16 -2.27 5.35
C ALA A 91 -0.79 -2.68 5.91
N SER A 92 -0.28 -1.92 6.89
CA SER A 92 0.94 -2.29 7.63
C SER A 92 0.78 -3.64 8.34
N TYR A 93 -0.43 -3.93 8.83
CA TYR A 93 -0.79 -5.21 9.43
C TYR A 93 -0.61 -6.39 8.46
N TYR A 94 -1.26 -6.36 7.30
CA TYR A 94 -1.18 -7.49 6.37
C TYR A 94 0.23 -7.70 5.82
N THR A 95 0.98 -6.63 5.56
CA THR A 95 2.41 -6.71 5.17
C THR A 95 3.24 -7.42 6.23
N LYS A 96 3.05 -7.06 7.51
CA LYS A 96 3.78 -7.70 8.61
C LYS A 96 3.33 -9.15 8.83
N LEU A 97 2.03 -9.43 8.73
CA LEU A 97 1.47 -10.78 8.87
C LEU A 97 2.06 -11.70 7.79
N GLN A 98 2.04 -11.26 6.53
CA GLN A 98 2.67 -11.96 5.41
C GLN A 98 4.15 -12.22 5.66
N THR A 99 4.90 -11.20 6.12
CA THR A 99 6.33 -11.33 6.42
C THR A 99 6.59 -12.37 7.51
N MET A 100 5.78 -12.39 8.57
CA MET A 100 5.90 -13.35 9.66
C MET A 100 5.56 -14.78 9.22
N MET A 101 4.51 -14.94 8.41
CA MET A 101 4.13 -16.25 7.85
C MET A 101 5.20 -16.78 6.89
N GLY A 102 5.71 -15.94 5.97
CA GLY A 102 6.79 -16.29 5.06
C GLY A 102 8.12 -16.61 5.78
N ALA A 103 8.35 -16.00 6.95
CA ALA A 103 9.49 -16.31 7.82
C ALA A 103 9.34 -17.62 8.61
N GLY A 104 8.20 -18.33 8.49
CA GLY A 104 7.93 -19.56 9.23
C GLY A 104 7.65 -19.33 10.72
N THR A 105 7.27 -18.11 11.11
CA THR A 105 6.87 -17.77 12.48
C THR A 105 5.51 -17.06 12.48
N PRO A 106 4.44 -17.69 11.98
CA PRO A 106 3.11 -17.09 11.97
C PRO A 106 2.62 -16.82 13.39
N PRO A 107 1.78 -15.80 13.63
CA PRO A 107 1.07 -15.65 14.90
C PRO A 107 0.13 -16.84 15.15
N ASP A 108 -0.09 -17.18 16.43
CA ASP A 108 -1.02 -18.23 16.84
C ASP A 108 -2.47 -17.80 16.61
N VAL A 109 -2.80 -16.56 16.99
CA VAL A 109 -4.13 -15.96 16.82
C VAL A 109 -4.00 -14.61 16.11
N PHE A 110 -4.79 -14.36 15.09
CA PHE A 110 -4.71 -13.11 14.35
C PHE A 110 -6.01 -12.70 13.65
N TYR A 111 -6.14 -11.41 13.33
CA TYR A 111 -7.26 -10.89 12.56
C TYR A 111 -7.22 -11.27 11.08
N VAL A 112 -8.38 -11.65 10.55
CA VAL A 112 -8.64 -11.80 9.12
C VAL A 112 -9.97 -11.12 8.81
N GLY A 113 -9.96 -10.18 7.88
CA GLY A 113 -11.20 -9.61 7.33
C GLY A 113 -11.95 -10.64 6.49
N HIS A 114 -13.29 -10.60 6.52
CA HIS A 114 -14.12 -11.53 5.76
C HIS A 114 -13.78 -11.57 4.26
N GLU A 115 -13.37 -10.45 3.68
CA GLU A 115 -12.96 -10.30 2.29
C GLU A 115 -11.65 -11.04 1.95
N ARG A 116 -10.94 -11.53 2.96
CA ARG A 116 -9.68 -12.27 2.82
C ARG A 116 -9.74 -13.70 3.30
N VAL A 117 -10.86 -14.16 3.86
CA VAL A 117 -10.95 -15.53 4.39
C VAL A 117 -10.67 -16.58 3.31
N ALA A 118 -11.24 -16.41 2.10
CA ALA A 118 -11.02 -17.32 0.97
C ALA A 118 -9.53 -17.40 0.58
N ILE A 119 -8.84 -16.27 0.59
CA ILE A 119 -7.40 -16.19 0.24
C ILE A 119 -6.55 -16.93 1.28
N PHE A 120 -6.81 -16.71 2.56
CA PHE A 120 -6.02 -17.34 3.62
C PHE A 120 -6.35 -18.83 3.76
N ALA A 121 -7.62 -19.21 3.65
CA ALA A 121 -8.07 -20.59 3.73
C ALA A 121 -7.61 -21.42 2.52
N SER A 122 -7.75 -20.92 1.29
CA SER A 122 -7.29 -21.61 0.06
C SER A 122 -5.78 -21.85 0.04
N ARG A 123 -5.01 -20.98 0.70
CA ARG A 123 -3.55 -21.11 0.86
C ARG A 123 -3.15 -22.00 2.04
N GLY A 124 -4.13 -22.56 2.77
CA GLY A 124 -3.87 -23.38 3.94
C GLY A 124 -3.12 -22.65 5.04
N LEU A 125 -3.43 -21.36 5.26
CA LEU A 125 -2.81 -20.55 6.32
C LEU A 125 -3.63 -20.57 7.62
N LEU A 126 -4.92 -20.95 7.53
CA LEU A 126 -5.85 -20.97 8.65
C LEU A 126 -6.17 -22.40 9.08
N ARG A 127 -6.37 -22.59 10.39
CA ARG A 127 -6.92 -23.80 10.97
C ARG A 127 -8.45 -23.72 11.02
N PRO A 128 -9.19 -24.71 10.51
CA PRO A 128 -10.63 -24.82 10.76
C PRO A 128 -10.91 -24.93 12.26
N VAL A 129 -11.94 -24.24 12.76
CA VAL A 129 -12.27 -24.22 14.19
C VAL A 129 -13.27 -25.29 14.59
N GLU A 130 -13.98 -25.93 13.65
CA GLU A 130 -14.92 -27.03 13.94
C GLU A 130 -14.32 -28.16 14.79
N PRO A 131 -13.10 -28.66 14.52
CA PRO A 131 -12.53 -29.72 15.36
C PRO A 131 -12.40 -29.32 16.83
N LEU A 132 -12.13 -28.04 17.12
CA LEU A 132 -12.03 -27.51 18.48
C LEU A 132 -13.41 -27.35 19.12
N ILE A 133 -14.40 -26.90 18.35
CA ILE A 133 -15.80 -26.82 18.76
C ILE A 133 -16.33 -28.21 19.14
N HIS A 134 -16.07 -29.22 18.30
CA HIS A 134 -16.48 -30.59 18.56
C HIS A 134 -15.77 -31.18 19.78
N ALA A 135 -14.50 -30.85 19.99
CA ALA A 135 -13.74 -31.28 21.17
C ALA A 135 -14.30 -30.66 22.47
N ASP A 136 -14.75 -29.41 22.44
CA ASP A 136 -15.43 -28.79 23.59
C ASP A 136 -16.78 -29.42 23.87
N ALA A 137 -17.59 -29.65 22.83
CA ALA A 137 -18.88 -30.31 22.96
C ALA A 137 -18.74 -31.73 23.54
N ALA A 138 -17.78 -32.52 23.05
CA ALA A 138 -17.48 -33.86 23.56
C ALA A 138 -17.02 -33.86 25.03
N ALA A 139 -16.40 -32.77 25.48
CA ALA A 139 -15.95 -32.60 26.86
C ALA A 139 -16.97 -31.89 27.77
N GLY A 140 -18.19 -31.61 27.28
CA GLY A 140 -19.22 -30.88 28.03
C GLY A 140 -18.87 -29.43 28.34
N ARG A 141 -17.94 -28.82 27.59
CA ARG A 141 -17.55 -27.40 27.72
C ARG A 141 -18.35 -26.53 26.74
N SER A 142 -18.48 -25.25 27.06
CA SER A 142 -19.17 -24.28 26.20
C SER A 142 -18.40 -24.07 24.88
N SER A 143 -19.06 -24.29 23.76
CA SER A 143 -18.56 -24.06 22.40
C SER A 143 -18.66 -22.58 21.99
N ALA A 144 -18.13 -21.67 22.81
CA ALA A 144 -18.16 -20.22 22.57
C ALA A 144 -19.56 -19.57 22.47
N ALA A 145 -20.63 -20.30 22.83
CA ALA A 145 -22.03 -19.86 22.66
C ALA A 145 -22.34 -19.39 21.22
N LEU A 146 -21.87 -20.10 20.19
CA LEU A 146 -22.07 -19.71 18.78
C LEU A 146 -23.54 -19.54 18.38
N ASP A 147 -24.48 -20.20 19.07
CA ASP A 147 -25.92 -20.03 18.84
C ASP A 147 -26.42 -18.61 19.20
N GLU A 148 -25.68 -17.87 20.03
CA GLU A 148 -25.94 -16.46 20.33
C GLU A 148 -25.48 -15.52 19.21
N PHE A 149 -24.68 -15.99 18.27
CA PHE A 149 -24.18 -15.16 17.17
C PHE A 149 -25.24 -14.96 16.10
N PHE A 150 -25.14 -13.87 15.33
CA PHE A 150 -25.89 -13.74 14.08
C PHE A 150 -25.35 -14.77 13.06
N PRO A 151 -26.18 -15.69 12.51
CA PRO A 151 -25.69 -16.76 11.63
C PRO A 151 -24.87 -16.24 10.44
N THR A 152 -25.34 -15.17 9.80
CA THR A 152 -24.66 -14.52 8.67
C THR A 152 -23.22 -14.08 9.00
N THR A 153 -22.94 -13.71 10.25
CA THR A 153 -21.60 -13.30 10.67
C THR A 153 -20.63 -14.48 10.73
N LEU A 154 -21.12 -15.69 11.02
CA LEU A 154 -20.32 -16.91 10.97
C LEU A 154 -20.12 -17.35 9.52
N ASP A 155 -21.15 -17.24 8.69
CA ASP A 155 -21.09 -17.61 7.27
C ASP A 155 -20.01 -16.83 6.53
N CYS A 156 -19.81 -15.54 6.86
CA CYS A 156 -18.72 -14.72 6.32
C CYS A 156 -17.30 -15.31 6.50
N PHE A 157 -17.11 -16.25 7.43
CA PHE A 157 -15.83 -16.91 7.70
C PHE A 157 -15.82 -18.40 7.37
N ARG A 158 -16.83 -18.88 6.65
CA ARG A 158 -16.87 -20.22 6.07
C ARG A 158 -16.30 -20.22 4.66
N PHE A 159 -15.49 -21.22 4.33
CA PHE A 159 -14.97 -21.40 2.97
C PHE A 159 -14.89 -22.88 2.57
N ASP A 160 -15.51 -23.26 1.45
CA ASP A 160 -15.59 -24.66 1.00
C ASP A 160 -14.47 -25.07 0.02
N GLY A 161 -13.57 -24.14 -0.32
CA GLY A 161 -12.54 -24.32 -1.34
C GLY A 161 -12.81 -23.55 -2.63
N ASN A 162 -14.06 -23.10 -2.84
CA ASN A 162 -14.47 -22.34 -4.01
C ASN A 162 -15.21 -21.04 -3.63
N ARG A 163 -16.16 -21.10 -2.70
CA ARG A 163 -17.02 -19.98 -2.30
C ARG A 163 -16.99 -19.73 -0.79
N THR A 164 -17.04 -18.46 -0.43
CA THR A 164 -17.27 -18.00 0.95
C THR A 164 -18.74 -18.18 1.34
N GLY A 165 -19.05 -18.46 2.61
CA GLY A 165 -20.41 -18.71 3.10
C GLY A 165 -20.71 -20.18 3.39
N HIS A 166 -19.91 -21.09 2.84
CA HIS A 166 -20.12 -22.54 2.94
C HIS A 166 -18.85 -23.26 3.39
N GLY A 167 -18.98 -24.50 3.87
CA GLY A 167 -17.84 -25.31 4.29
C GLY A 167 -17.34 -25.00 5.71
N PRO A 168 -16.10 -25.40 6.05
CA PRO A 168 -15.51 -25.18 7.37
C PRO A 168 -15.38 -23.70 7.74
N LEU A 169 -15.54 -23.42 9.02
CA LEU A 169 -15.39 -22.12 9.67
C LEU A 169 -13.91 -21.93 10.03
N TYR A 170 -13.33 -20.82 9.59
CA TYR A 170 -11.90 -20.53 9.79
C TYR A 170 -11.63 -19.44 10.83
N GLY A 171 -12.67 -18.80 11.37
CA GLY A 171 -12.53 -17.77 12.38
C GLY A 171 -13.83 -17.46 13.10
N ILE A 172 -13.71 -16.87 14.29
CA ILE A 172 -14.86 -16.39 15.06
C ILE A 172 -14.96 -14.87 14.89
N PRO A 173 -16.08 -14.34 14.38
CA PRO A 173 -16.26 -12.92 14.13
C PRO A 173 -16.18 -12.14 15.45
N LYS A 174 -15.27 -11.17 15.52
CA LYS A 174 -15.09 -10.33 16.70
C LYS A 174 -16.23 -9.32 16.85
N ASP A 175 -16.71 -8.84 15.71
CA ASP A 175 -17.72 -7.83 15.55
C ASP A 175 -18.27 -7.87 14.13
N PHE A 176 -19.24 -7.03 13.81
CA PHE A 176 -19.61 -6.78 12.42
C PHE A 176 -20.26 -5.40 12.26
N THR A 177 -20.55 -5.00 11.03
CA THR A 177 -21.41 -3.85 10.78
C THR A 177 -22.12 -3.99 9.44
N PRO A 178 -23.41 -3.63 9.36
CA PRO A 178 -24.02 -3.22 8.10
C PRO A 178 -23.56 -1.81 7.74
N VAL A 179 -23.96 -1.31 6.57
CA VAL A 179 -23.66 0.07 6.13
C VAL A 179 -24.93 0.91 5.97
N GLY A 180 -24.76 2.22 6.04
CA GLY A 180 -25.81 3.22 5.84
C GLY A 180 -25.25 4.63 5.76
N PHE A 181 -26.09 5.64 5.89
CA PHE A 181 -25.68 7.04 5.79
C PHE A 181 -25.66 7.72 7.15
N TYR A 182 -24.59 8.46 7.42
CA TYR A 182 -24.53 9.38 8.54
C TYR A 182 -25.00 10.74 8.08
N TYR A 183 -25.91 11.37 8.83
CA TYR A 183 -26.55 12.61 8.41
C TYR A 183 -26.44 13.71 9.47
N ASN A 184 -26.32 14.94 8.99
CA ASN A 184 -26.29 16.14 9.81
C ASN A 184 -27.72 16.56 10.16
N ARG A 185 -28.13 16.34 11.41
CA ARG A 185 -29.50 16.62 11.89
C ARG A 185 -29.82 18.12 11.82
N ASP A 186 -28.84 18.97 12.05
CA ASP A 186 -29.02 20.43 12.03
C ASP A 186 -29.32 20.93 10.61
N LEU A 187 -28.67 20.35 9.60
CA LEU A 187 -28.97 20.63 8.20
C LEU A 187 -30.36 20.15 7.81
N PHE A 188 -30.78 18.96 8.26
CA PHE A 188 -32.14 18.46 8.04
C PHE A 188 -33.18 19.40 8.66
N ARG A 189 -32.99 19.82 9.91
CA ARG A 189 -33.88 20.78 10.60
C ARG A 189 -33.93 22.13 9.88
N ARG A 190 -32.78 22.68 9.47
CA ARG A 190 -32.70 23.94 8.71
C ARG A 190 -33.36 23.85 7.33
N ALA A 191 -33.31 22.68 6.71
CA ALA A 191 -33.95 22.41 5.42
C ALA A 191 -35.46 22.12 5.54
N GLY A 192 -36.01 22.00 6.75
CA GLY A 192 -37.40 21.61 6.98
C GLY A 192 -37.70 20.15 6.63
N LEU A 193 -36.68 19.29 6.66
CA LEU A 193 -36.80 17.87 6.33
C LEU A 193 -37.06 17.04 7.60
N ALA A 194 -37.89 16.01 7.47
CA ALA A 194 -37.99 14.97 8.48
C ALA A 194 -36.71 14.14 8.50
N GLU A 195 -36.35 13.61 9.68
CA GLU A 195 -35.21 12.70 9.80
C GLU A 195 -35.50 11.38 9.05
N PRO A 196 -34.48 10.73 8.46
CA PRO A 196 -34.66 9.50 7.70
C PRO A 196 -35.32 8.38 8.51
N ALA A 197 -36.39 7.77 8.02
CA ALA A 197 -36.97 6.57 8.63
C ALA A 197 -36.06 5.34 8.43
N ASP A 198 -36.27 4.25 9.17
CA ASP A 198 -35.46 3.03 8.99
C ASP A 198 -35.72 2.33 7.64
N ASP A 199 -36.89 2.55 7.04
CA ASP A 199 -37.34 1.97 5.77
C ASP A 199 -37.40 2.99 4.62
N TRP A 200 -36.71 4.13 4.78
CA TRP A 200 -36.59 5.18 3.77
C TRP A 200 -36.01 4.67 2.44
N THR A 201 -36.39 5.36 1.37
CA THR A 201 -36.10 4.97 -0.02
C THR A 201 -35.02 5.83 -0.64
N TRP A 202 -34.47 5.38 -1.78
CA TRP A 202 -33.58 6.23 -2.59
C TRP A 202 -34.26 7.55 -3.04
N ASP A 203 -35.58 7.58 -3.18
CA ASP A 203 -36.32 8.82 -3.50
C ASP A 203 -36.33 9.79 -2.31
N ASP A 204 -36.51 9.29 -1.09
CA ASP A 204 -36.40 10.09 0.14
C ASP A 204 -34.98 10.65 0.31
N PHE A 205 -33.97 9.80 0.09
CA PHE A 205 -32.57 10.21 0.08
C PHE A 205 -32.31 11.34 -0.93
N LEU A 206 -32.78 11.19 -2.17
CA LEU A 206 -32.60 12.21 -3.21
C LEU A 206 -33.37 13.49 -2.90
N HIS A 207 -34.57 13.38 -2.35
CA HIS A 207 -35.34 14.55 -1.92
C HIS A 207 -34.56 15.35 -0.88
N ALA A 208 -34.02 14.68 0.15
CA ALA A 208 -33.20 15.31 1.16
C ALA A 208 -31.91 15.91 0.57
N ALA A 209 -31.18 15.15 -0.25
CA ALA A 209 -29.93 15.58 -0.85
C ALA A 209 -30.13 16.82 -1.76
N ARG A 210 -31.15 16.82 -2.61
CA ARG A 210 -31.47 17.98 -3.47
C ARG A 210 -31.88 19.20 -2.66
N THR A 211 -32.63 19.02 -1.58
CA THR A 211 -33.11 20.13 -0.75
C THR A 211 -31.94 20.79 -0.01
N ILE A 212 -31.08 20.00 0.63
CA ILE A 212 -29.89 20.50 1.31
C ILE A 212 -28.88 21.08 0.31
N GLY A 213 -28.69 20.44 -0.85
CA GLY A 213 -27.77 20.87 -1.89
C GLY A 213 -28.09 22.23 -2.53
N ARG A 214 -29.34 22.73 -2.39
CA ARG A 214 -29.73 24.08 -2.81
C ARG A 214 -29.38 25.16 -1.78
N MET A 215 -29.05 24.77 -0.55
CA MET A 215 -28.69 25.72 0.50
C MET A 215 -27.29 26.30 0.22
N PRO A 216 -27.07 27.61 0.45
CA PRO A 216 -25.77 28.24 0.24
C PRO A 216 -24.64 27.54 1.00
N GLY A 217 -23.55 27.20 0.31
CA GLY A 217 -22.35 26.60 0.91
C GLY A 217 -22.50 25.14 1.36
N CYS A 218 -23.64 24.50 1.10
CA CYS A 218 -23.92 23.12 1.49
C CYS A 218 -23.83 22.16 0.30
N THR A 219 -23.58 20.88 0.57
CA THR A 219 -23.72 19.78 -0.38
C THR A 219 -24.71 18.77 0.16
N GLY A 220 -25.58 18.25 -0.69
CA GLY A 220 -26.66 17.33 -0.31
C GLY A 220 -26.15 16.06 0.34
N ALA A 221 -25.36 15.29 -0.40
CA ALA A 221 -24.79 14.05 0.10
C ALA A 221 -23.42 13.71 -0.52
N HIS A 222 -22.71 12.80 0.14
CA HIS A 222 -21.59 12.06 -0.43
C HIS A 222 -21.96 10.59 -0.53
N VAL A 223 -21.85 10.03 -1.73
CA VAL A 223 -21.98 8.59 -1.98
C VAL A 223 -20.61 8.03 -2.35
N VAL A 224 -20.11 7.10 -1.55
CA VAL A 224 -18.84 6.40 -1.74
C VAL A 224 -18.94 5.46 -2.94
N SER A 225 -17.84 5.35 -3.69
CA SER A 225 -17.78 4.58 -4.95
C SER A 225 -17.00 3.27 -4.85
N TRP A 226 -16.77 2.77 -3.62
CA TRP A 226 -16.13 1.48 -3.39
C TRP A 226 -16.96 0.35 -4.01
N PRO A 227 -16.33 -0.75 -4.46
CA PRO A 227 -17.03 -1.73 -5.28
C PRO A 227 -18.09 -2.47 -4.49
N ALA A 228 -17.80 -2.86 -3.25
CA ALA A 228 -18.81 -3.39 -2.33
C ALA A 228 -20.00 -2.42 -2.13
N MET A 229 -19.78 -1.11 -2.00
CA MET A 229 -20.86 -0.14 -1.77
C MET A 229 -21.73 0.07 -3.01
N VAL A 230 -21.11 0.11 -4.20
CA VAL A 230 -21.84 0.20 -5.48
C VAL A 230 -22.64 -1.07 -5.74
N ARG A 231 -22.09 -2.26 -5.41
CA ARG A 231 -22.83 -3.52 -5.47
C ARG A 231 -24.01 -3.54 -4.51
N LEU A 232 -23.84 -3.03 -3.29
CA LEU A 232 -24.95 -2.91 -2.33
C LEU A 232 -26.08 -2.03 -2.84
N TYR A 233 -25.76 -0.90 -3.48
CA TYR A 233 -26.77 -0.09 -4.17
C TYR A 233 -27.55 -0.93 -5.20
N LEU A 234 -26.88 -1.74 -6.03
CA LEU A 234 -27.55 -2.64 -6.98
C LEU A 234 -28.41 -3.70 -6.29
N TRP A 235 -27.95 -4.26 -5.16
CA TRP A 235 -28.71 -5.25 -4.40
C TRP A 235 -30.04 -4.70 -3.90
N THR A 236 -30.15 -3.40 -3.60
CA THR A 236 -31.42 -2.77 -3.23
C THR A 236 -32.47 -2.79 -4.36
N TYR A 237 -32.04 -3.09 -5.59
CA TYR A 237 -32.90 -3.28 -6.76
C TYR A 237 -33.01 -4.74 -7.22
N GLY A 238 -32.44 -5.70 -6.47
CA GLY A 238 -32.37 -7.11 -6.88
C GLY A 238 -31.36 -7.40 -7.98
N LEU A 239 -30.39 -6.50 -8.18
CA LEU A 239 -29.39 -6.59 -9.24
C LEU A 239 -28.00 -6.85 -8.64
N ASP A 240 -27.10 -7.45 -9.40
CA ASP A 240 -25.65 -7.46 -9.13
C ASP A 240 -24.91 -7.50 -10.48
N ILE A 241 -23.66 -7.06 -10.51
CA ILE A 241 -22.79 -7.10 -11.68
C ILE A 241 -22.17 -8.50 -11.90
N ILE A 242 -22.25 -9.37 -10.91
CA ILE A 242 -21.61 -10.68 -10.89
C ILE A 242 -22.44 -11.70 -10.11
N GLY A 243 -22.41 -12.96 -10.55
CA GLY A 243 -22.97 -14.09 -9.80
C GLY A 243 -22.04 -14.57 -8.68
N ASP A 244 -22.54 -15.46 -7.82
CA ASP A 244 -21.83 -15.92 -6.61
C ASP A 244 -20.55 -16.71 -6.91
N ASP A 245 -20.45 -17.30 -8.11
CA ASP A 245 -19.30 -18.10 -8.57
C ASP A 245 -18.22 -17.27 -9.29
N PHE A 246 -18.39 -15.96 -9.45
CA PHE A 246 -17.46 -15.07 -10.16
C PHE A 246 -17.22 -15.35 -11.66
N ASP A 247 -17.79 -16.42 -12.21
CA ASP A 247 -17.74 -16.76 -13.64
C ASP A 247 -18.85 -16.07 -14.46
N GLU A 248 -20.02 -15.85 -13.85
CA GLU A 248 -21.17 -15.21 -14.48
C GLU A 248 -21.13 -13.69 -14.31
N LEU A 249 -20.65 -12.98 -15.33
CA LEU A 249 -20.66 -11.52 -15.38
C LEU A 249 -21.96 -10.98 -15.98
N ARG A 250 -22.62 -10.06 -15.27
CA ARG A 250 -23.85 -9.35 -15.69
C ARG A 250 -23.56 -7.91 -16.14
N THR A 251 -22.35 -7.65 -16.60
CA THR A 251 -21.85 -6.33 -17.04
C THR A 251 -22.59 -5.74 -18.24
N ARG A 252 -23.37 -6.55 -18.96
CA ARG A 252 -24.17 -6.17 -20.14
C ARG A 252 -25.67 -6.12 -19.87
N ASP A 253 -26.11 -6.46 -18.66
CA ASP A 253 -27.52 -6.42 -18.31
C ASP A 253 -28.03 -4.96 -18.38
N PRO A 254 -29.05 -4.66 -19.21
CA PRO A 254 -29.61 -3.32 -19.30
C PRO A 254 -30.10 -2.76 -17.96
N ALA A 255 -30.62 -3.61 -17.06
CA ALA A 255 -31.08 -3.19 -15.74
C ALA A 255 -29.92 -2.73 -14.85
N VAL A 256 -28.80 -3.45 -14.87
CA VAL A 256 -27.56 -3.10 -14.15
C VAL A 256 -27.00 -1.78 -14.68
N ILE A 257 -26.88 -1.66 -16.02
CA ILE A 257 -26.39 -0.43 -16.65
C ILE A 257 -27.28 0.76 -16.29
N ALA A 258 -28.61 0.61 -16.39
CA ALA A 258 -29.55 1.68 -16.05
C ALA A 258 -29.48 2.09 -14.58
N ALA A 259 -29.29 1.15 -13.65
CA ALA A 259 -29.13 1.46 -12.24
C ALA A 259 -27.84 2.25 -11.96
N LEU A 260 -26.72 1.87 -12.59
CA LEU A 260 -25.44 2.57 -12.45
C LEU A 260 -25.43 3.94 -13.14
N GLU A 261 -26.07 4.08 -14.31
CA GLU A 261 -26.24 5.38 -14.97
C GLU A 261 -27.10 6.33 -14.13
N ARG A 262 -28.10 5.80 -13.42
CA ARG A 262 -28.88 6.58 -12.44
C ARG A 262 -28.02 7.06 -11.27
N LEU A 263 -27.22 6.17 -10.69
CA LEU A 263 -26.29 6.54 -9.62
C LEU A 263 -25.28 7.61 -10.09
N ARG A 264 -24.79 7.46 -11.32
CA ARG A 264 -23.89 8.42 -11.97
C ARG A 264 -24.57 9.78 -12.17
N SER A 265 -25.81 9.82 -12.67
CA SER A 265 -26.49 11.08 -13.00
C SER A 265 -26.69 11.99 -11.78
N TRP A 266 -26.89 11.41 -10.59
CA TRP A 266 -26.97 12.16 -9.33
C TRP A 266 -25.72 12.99 -9.02
N ARG A 267 -24.56 12.57 -9.53
CA ARG A 267 -23.28 13.30 -9.35
C ARG A 267 -23.03 14.31 -10.45
N PHE A 268 -23.25 13.93 -11.70
CA PHE A 268 -22.78 14.71 -12.86
C PHE A 268 -23.86 15.59 -13.49
N THR A 269 -25.14 15.27 -13.29
CA THR A 269 -26.25 16.02 -13.89
C THR A 269 -26.88 17.00 -12.89
N GLU A 270 -26.84 16.69 -11.60
CA GLU A 270 -27.49 17.49 -10.56
C GLU A 270 -26.48 18.21 -9.66
N ARG A 271 -26.32 19.52 -9.89
CA ARG A 271 -25.36 20.33 -9.12
C ARG A 271 -25.78 20.43 -7.65
N GLY A 272 -24.85 20.08 -6.76
CA GLY A 272 -25.05 20.20 -5.31
C GLY A 272 -25.78 19.02 -4.67
N THR A 273 -26.41 18.12 -5.45
CA THR A 273 -27.05 16.90 -4.93
C THR A 273 -26.00 15.97 -4.32
N LEU A 274 -24.99 15.59 -5.10
CA LEU A 274 -23.84 14.84 -4.59
C LEU A 274 -22.56 15.70 -4.60
N THR A 275 -21.58 15.31 -3.78
CA THR A 275 -20.22 15.85 -3.84
C THR A 275 -19.64 15.70 -5.24
N ASP A 276 -19.11 16.78 -5.79
CA ASP A 276 -18.51 16.78 -7.12
C ASP A 276 -17.17 16.03 -7.19
N SER A 277 -16.86 15.47 -8.35
CA SER A 277 -15.74 14.55 -8.62
C SER A 277 -14.34 15.14 -8.40
N SER A 278 -14.20 16.46 -8.40
CA SER A 278 -12.92 17.17 -8.19
C SER A 278 -12.54 17.31 -6.71
N LEU A 279 -13.39 16.85 -5.77
CA LEU A 279 -13.06 16.81 -4.34
C LEU A 279 -11.96 15.77 -4.06
N GLN A 280 -10.71 16.24 -3.97
CA GLN A 280 -9.53 15.48 -3.55
C GLN A 280 -9.53 15.26 -2.03
N VAL A 281 -10.50 14.50 -1.50
CA VAL A 281 -10.55 14.21 -0.06
C VAL A 281 -9.64 13.02 0.25
N THR A 282 -8.73 13.22 1.21
CA THR A 282 -7.80 12.17 1.68
C THR A 282 -8.53 10.94 2.22
N ILE A 283 -9.61 11.18 2.97
CA ILE A 283 -10.41 10.14 3.61
C ILE A 283 -11.87 10.57 3.47
N GLU A 284 -12.62 9.87 2.62
CA GLU A 284 -14.01 10.20 2.28
C GLU A 284 -14.93 10.22 3.52
N ASP A 285 -14.59 9.46 4.56
CA ASP A 285 -15.30 9.49 5.85
C ASP A 285 -15.18 10.83 6.58
N SER A 286 -14.16 11.65 6.33
CA SER A 286 -13.94 12.90 7.06
C SER A 286 -14.84 14.03 6.57
N LEU A 287 -15.60 13.81 5.47
CA LEU A 287 -16.47 14.81 4.86
C LEU A 287 -17.58 15.30 5.80
N LEU A 288 -18.11 14.43 6.67
CA LEU A 288 -19.15 14.84 7.60
C LEU A 288 -18.61 15.88 8.59
N LEU A 289 -17.34 15.77 9.00
CA LEU A 289 -16.70 16.67 9.97
C LEU A 289 -16.74 18.14 9.54
N ALA A 290 -16.83 18.42 8.23
CA ALA A 290 -16.92 19.77 7.71
C ALA A 290 -18.24 20.49 8.06
N GLY A 291 -19.28 19.75 8.47
CA GLY A 291 -20.57 20.30 8.89
C GLY A 291 -21.43 20.90 7.77
N ASN A 292 -20.96 20.89 6.51
CA ASN A 292 -21.67 21.43 5.36
C ASN A 292 -22.13 20.36 4.35
N VAL A 293 -21.99 19.07 4.68
CA VAL A 293 -22.52 17.95 3.90
C VAL A 293 -23.71 17.35 4.64
N GLY A 294 -24.86 17.22 3.96
CA GLY A 294 -26.10 16.74 4.58
C GLY A 294 -26.04 15.28 5.00
N MET A 295 -25.52 14.41 4.13
CA MET A 295 -25.41 12.96 4.34
C MET A 295 -24.09 12.42 3.79
N VAL A 296 -23.48 11.44 4.45
CA VAL A 296 -22.20 10.85 4.04
C VAL A 296 -22.25 9.33 4.24
N GLY A 297 -21.96 8.56 3.18
CA GLY A 297 -21.97 7.10 3.21
C GLY A 297 -21.96 6.46 1.82
N PRO A 298 -22.31 5.18 1.67
CA PRO A 298 -22.56 4.24 2.75
C PRO A 298 -21.28 3.94 3.54
N PHE A 299 -21.34 4.03 4.86
CA PHE A 299 -20.27 3.63 5.77
C PHE A 299 -20.83 2.73 6.88
N GLY A 300 -20.00 1.83 7.38
CA GLY A 300 -20.31 1.06 8.58
C GLY A 300 -19.95 1.83 9.84
N ARG A 301 -20.06 1.16 10.99
CA ARG A 301 -19.86 1.78 12.32
C ARG A 301 -18.42 2.20 12.62
N TRP A 302 -17.45 1.77 11.81
CA TRP A 302 -16.03 2.07 12.00
C TRP A 302 -15.69 3.57 12.00
N VAL A 303 -16.58 4.43 11.49
CA VAL A 303 -16.42 5.90 11.49
C VAL A 303 -16.93 6.57 12.77
N VAL A 304 -17.78 5.89 13.56
CA VAL A 304 -18.45 6.46 14.74
C VAL A 304 -17.48 7.00 15.79
N PRO A 305 -16.36 6.34 16.14
CA PRO A 305 -15.38 6.90 17.07
C PRO A 305 -14.84 8.26 16.60
N THR A 306 -14.68 8.43 15.28
CA THR A 306 -14.27 9.71 14.69
C THR A 306 -15.39 10.74 14.73
N TYR A 307 -16.62 10.38 14.40
CA TYR A 307 -17.75 11.32 14.41
C TYR A 307 -18.18 11.74 15.82
N ARG A 308 -17.93 10.92 16.85
CA ARG A 308 -18.14 11.30 18.26
C ARG A 308 -17.27 12.48 18.70
N ARG A 309 -16.25 12.87 17.91
CA ARG A 309 -15.46 14.08 18.14
C ARG A 309 -16.13 15.36 17.63
N ILE A 310 -17.19 15.26 16.82
CA ILE A 310 -17.96 16.41 16.33
C ILE A 310 -18.69 17.04 17.52
N ARG A 311 -18.49 18.34 17.74
CA ARG A 311 -19.16 19.14 18.78
C ARG A 311 -20.01 20.28 18.23
N ASP A 312 -19.82 20.64 16.97
CA ASP A 312 -20.39 21.85 16.37
C ASP A 312 -21.83 21.67 15.85
N PHE A 313 -22.28 20.43 15.63
CA PHE A 313 -23.62 20.11 15.15
C PHE A 313 -24.03 18.70 15.58
N GLU A 314 -25.34 18.41 15.56
CA GLU A 314 -25.84 17.07 15.83
C GLU A 314 -25.87 16.18 14.56
N TRP A 315 -25.57 14.90 14.74
CA TRP A 315 -25.58 13.90 13.68
C TRP A 315 -26.16 12.57 14.17
N ASP A 316 -26.67 11.77 13.24
CA ASP A 316 -27.10 10.40 13.51
C ASP A 316 -26.88 9.48 12.31
N PHE A 317 -27.30 8.22 12.43
CA PHE A 317 -27.20 7.18 11.41
C PHE A 317 -28.58 6.80 10.85
N ALA A 318 -28.63 6.54 9.55
CA ALA A 318 -29.78 6.00 8.85
C ALA A 318 -29.36 4.73 8.07
N PRO A 319 -30.19 3.66 8.04
CA PRO A 319 -29.90 2.46 7.26
C PRO A 319 -29.67 2.74 5.77
N LEU A 320 -29.13 1.78 5.00
CA LEU A 320 -29.04 1.94 3.55
C LEU A 320 -30.45 2.15 2.95
N PRO A 321 -30.68 3.19 2.11
CA PRO A 321 -31.98 3.40 1.49
C PRO A 321 -32.39 2.20 0.64
N ARG A 322 -33.67 1.82 0.71
CA ARG A 322 -34.20 0.71 -0.10
C ARG A 322 -34.55 1.16 -1.52
N GLY A 323 -34.37 0.24 -2.46
CA GLY A 323 -34.89 0.36 -3.83
C GLY A 323 -36.22 -0.38 -3.94
N THR A 324 -36.27 -1.39 -4.79
CA THR A 324 -37.41 -2.34 -4.84
C THR A 324 -37.42 -3.29 -3.65
N GLN A 325 -36.29 -3.44 -2.96
CA GLN A 325 -36.13 -4.26 -1.76
C GLN A 325 -35.07 -3.66 -0.82
N SER A 326 -35.13 -4.08 0.45
CA SER A 326 -34.05 -3.81 1.40
C SER A 326 -32.90 -4.80 1.17
N ALA A 327 -31.67 -4.31 1.18
CA ALA A 327 -30.48 -5.14 1.07
C ALA A 327 -29.31 -4.51 1.82
N ASN A 328 -28.47 -5.33 2.44
CA ASN A 328 -27.22 -4.91 3.05
C ASN A 328 -26.19 -6.05 3.02
N ALA A 329 -24.98 -5.79 3.47
CA ALA A 329 -23.96 -6.82 3.66
C ALA A 329 -23.34 -6.75 5.05
N VAL A 330 -22.86 -7.89 5.52
CA VAL A 330 -22.06 -7.99 6.74
C VAL A 330 -20.61 -7.66 6.39
N PHE A 331 -20.07 -6.61 7.00
CA PHE A 331 -18.63 -6.33 7.02
C PHE A 331 -18.08 -6.68 8.39
N SER A 332 -17.09 -7.57 8.44
CA SER A 332 -16.63 -8.16 9.69
C SER A 332 -15.15 -8.56 9.63
N VAL A 333 -14.57 -8.73 10.81
CA VAL A 333 -13.24 -9.27 11.05
C VAL A 333 -13.37 -10.41 12.06
N ALA A 334 -12.66 -11.51 11.82
CA ALA A 334 -12.60 -12.63 12.74
C ALA A 334 -11.25 -12.76 13.42
N TRP A 335 -11.26 -13.35 14.61
CA TRP A 335 -10.10 -14.00 15.18
C TRP A 335 -9.93 -15.39 14.55
N CYS A 336 -8.79 -15.61 13.90
CA CYS A 336 -8.43 -16.88 13.27
C CYS A 336 -7.23 -17.51 13.97
N ILE A 337 -7.11 -18.84 13.86
CA ILE A 337 -5.96 -19.60 14.37
C ILE A 337 -5.04 -19.95 13.19
N GLY A 338 -3.73 -19.71 13.34
CA GLY A 338 -2.74 -20.11 12.36
C GLY A 338 -2.70 -21.63 12.19
N ARG A 339 -2.61 -22.13 10.95
CA ARG A 339 -2.54 -23.58 10.67
C ARG A 339 -1.48 -24.28 11.53
N ASP A 340 -0.30 -23.69 11.60
CA ASP A 340 0.90 -24.25 12.24
C ASP A 340 1.09 -23.77 13.70
N SER A 341 0.05 -23.21 14.34
CA SER A 341 0.13 -22.86 15.76
C SER A 341 0.50 -24.09 16.60
N ALA A 342 1.49 -23.92 17.48
CA ALA A 342 1.93 -24.96 18.40
C ALA A 342 0.94 -25.17 19.58
N HIS A 343 0.06 -24.20 19.81
CA HIS A 343 -0.83 -24.12 20.97
C HIS A 343 -2.29 -23.86 20.55
N PRO A 344 -2.90 -24.72 19.71
CA PRO A 344 -4.22 -24.47 19.13
C PRO A 344 -5.35 -24.49 20.17
N VAL A 345 -5.16 -25.19 21.29
CA VAL A 345 -6.17 -25.29 22.37
C VAL A 345 -6.18 -23.98 23.17
N GLU A 346 -5.02 -23.49 23.59
CA GLU A 346 -4.89 -22.23 24.33
C GLU A 346 -5.27 -21.04 23.44
N ALA A 347 -4.93 -21.09 22.15
CA ALA A 347 -5.39 -20.12 21.15
C ALA A 347 -6.92 -20.09 21.05
N TRP A 348 -7.57 -21.26 21.07
CA TRP A 348 -9.03 -21.36 21.06
C TRP A 348 -9.67 -20.80 22.34
N GLU A 349 -9.11 -21.10 23.52
CA GLU A 349 -9.58 -20.52 24.79
C GLU A 349 -9.48 -18.98 24.79
N LEU A 350 -8.38 -18.44 24.26
CA LEU A 350 -8.23 -16.99 24.12
C LEU A 350 -9.30 -16.40 23.18
N ILE A 351 -9.58 -17.04 22.05
CA ILE A 351 -10.64 -16.58 21.13
C ILE A 351 -11.99 -16.58 21.84
N LYS A 352 -12.36 -17.66 22.54
CA LYS A 352 -13.60 -17.73 23.32
C LYS A 352 -13.70 -16.62 24.36
N HIS A 353 -12.60 -16.30 25.03
CA HIS A 353 -12.55 -15.21 26.00
C HIS A 353 -12.80 -13.84 25.35
N MET A 354 -12.14 -13.57 24.22
CA MET A 354 -12.25 -12.28 23.52
C MET A 354 -13.59 -12.09 22.81
N THR A 355 -14.25 -13.17 22.37
CA THR A 355 -15.53 -13.10 21.67
C THR A 355 -16.74 -13.37 22.57
N GLY A 356 -16.51 -13.71 23.84
CA GLY A 356 -17.57 -13.87 24.83
C GLY A 356 -18.25 -12.55 25.22
N GLN A 357 -19.27 -12.65 26.07
CA GLN A 357 -20.16 -11.55 26.42
C GLN A 357 -19.44 -10.25 26.82
N ARG A 358 -18.43 -10.34 27.71
CA ARG A 358 -17.70 -9.16 28.17
C ARG A 358 -16.88 -8.49 27.06
N GLY A 359 -16.28 -9.27 26.17
CA GLY A 359 -15.57 -8.73 25.01
C GLY A 359 -16.53 -8.02 24.05
N GLN A 360 -17.70 -8.61 23.82
CA GLN A 360 -18.76 -8.01 23.00
C GLN A 360 -19.33 -6.73 23.61
N GLU A 361 -19.53 -6.68 24.94
CA GLU A 361 -19.96 -5.46 25.65
C GLU A 361 -18.91 -4.35 25.55
N ASN A 362 -17.62 -4.68 25.63
CA ASN A 362 -16.54 -3.70 25.44
C ASN A 362 -16.54 -3.14 24.00
N THR A 363 -16.72 -4.01 23.01
CA THR A 363 -16.89 -3.59 21.61
C THR A 363 -18.07 -2.64 21.44
N ALA A 364 -19.23 -2.95 22.04
CA ALA A 364 -20.42 -2.10 22.02
C ALA A 364 -20.12 -0.68 22.56
N ARG A 365 -19.47 -0.58 23.72
CA ARG A 365 -19.15 0.70 24.38
C ARG A 365 -18.24 1.59 23.55
N SER A 366 -17.27 1.00 22.87
CA SER A 366 -16.35 1.75 22.00
C SER A 366 -17.07 2.46 20.87
N GLY A 367 -18.23 1.92 20.45
CA GLY A 367 -18.97 2.39 19.29
C GLY A 367 -18.30 2.04 17.97
N LEU A 368 -17.28 1.17 17.95
CA LEU A 368 -16.54 0.81 16.75
C LEU A 368 -17.35 -0.06 15.78
N ALA A 369 -18.12 -1.00 16.31
CA ALA A 369 -18.81 -2.03 15.54
C ALA A 369 -20.03 -2.58 16.31
N LEU A 370 -20.87 -3.36 15.62
CA LEU A 370 -21.96 -4.11 16.23
C LEU A 370 -21.41 -5.35 16.95
N PRO A 371 -21.94 -5.66 18.15
CA PRO A 371 -21.67 -6.94 18.79
C PRO A 371 -22.22 -8.09 17.95
N THR A 372 -21.46 -9.18 17.81
CA THR A 372 -21.90 -10.38 17.10
C THR A 372 -22.88 -11.23 17.92
N MET A 373 -22.84 -11.13 19.24
CA MET A 373 -23.82 -11.77 20.14
C MET A 373 -25.14 -11.00 20.16
N LYS A 374 -26.24 -11.67 19.81
CA LYS A 374 -27.60 -11.12 19.74
C LYS A 374 -28.05 -10.48 21.06
N SER A 375 -27.77 -11.13 22.19
CA SER A 375 -28.10 -10.64 23.53
C SER A 375 -27.41 -9.31 23.86
N VAL A 376 -26.15 -9.14 23.47
CA VAL A 376 -25.40 -7.88 23.67
C VAL A 376 -25.86 -6.81 22.68
N ALA A 377 -26.05 -7.17 21.41
CA ALA A 377 -26.50 -6.26 20.36
C ALA A 377 -27.90 -5.69 20.62
N ARG A 378 -28.79 -6.47 21.25
CA ARG A 378 -30.14 -6.04 21.69
C ARG A 378 -30.17 -5.52 23.13
N GLY A 379 -29.01 -5.45 23.77
CA GLY A 379 -28.87 -5.05 25.17
C GLY A 379 -28.72 -3.53 25.36
N PRO A 380 -28.86 -3.05 26.61
CA PRO A 380 -28.81 -1.62 26.95
C PRO A 380 -27.44 -0.99 26.72
N VAL A 381 -26.37 -1.79 26.67
CA VAL A 381 -25.00 -1.28 26.42
C VAL A 381 -24.86 -0.80 24.98
N PHE A 382 -25.46 -1.51 24.02
CA PHE A 382 -25.41 -1.14 22.61
C PHE A 382 -26.49 -0.11 22.26
N LEU A 383 -27.70 -0.28 22.82
CA LEU A 383 -28.85 0.60 22.58
C LEU A 383 -28.82 1.88 23.44
N ASP A 384 -27.65 2.28 23.94
CA ASP A 384 -27.49 3.51 24.71
C ASP A 384 -27.70 4.75 23.80
N GLU A 385 -28.77 5.50 24.07
CA GLU A 385 -29.15 6.71 23.32
C GLU A 385 -28.50 7.99 23.88
N SER A 386 -27.74 7.89 24.97
CA SER A 386 -27.05 9.03 25.58
C SER A 386 -25.88 9.54 24.73
N LEU A 387 -25.35 8.69 23.85
CA LEU A 387 -24.23 9.00 22.95
C LEU A 387 -24.65 8.84 21.48
N PRO A 388 -24.17 9.69 20.57
CA PRO A 388 -24.39 9.50 19.14
C PRO A 388 -23.62 8.26 18.60
N PRO A 389 -24.14 7.57 17.57
CA PRO A 389 -25.47 7.74 17.00
C PRO A 389 -26.53 7.33 18.03
N ARG A 390 -27.57 8.17 18.19
CA ARG A 390 -28.61 7.91 19.21
C ARG A 390 -29.51 6.76 18.76
N ARG A 391 -29.72 6.65 17.45
CA ARG A 391 -30.50 5.56 16.84
C ARG A 391 -29.67 4.30 16.60
N ASN A 392 -29.08 3.76 17.67
CA ASN A 392 -28.32 2.51 17.58
C ASN A 392 -29.17 1.32 17.08
N GLY A 393 -30.49 1.32 17.36
CA GLY A 393 -31.43 0.32 16.84
C GLY A 393 -31.49 0.24 15.30
N SER A 394 -31.23 1.34 14.59
CA SER A 394 -31.22 1.36 13.12
C SER A 394 -30.14 0.47 12.52
N PHE A 395 -29.03 0.22 13.24
CA PHE A 395 -28.05 -0.77 12.80
C PHE A 395 -28.57 -2.20 12.90
N LEU A 396 -29.45 -2.51 13.86
CA LEU A 396 -30.07 -3.84 13.95
C LEU A 396 -31.03 -4.07 12.79
N VAL A 397 -31.82 -3.05 12.42
CA VAL A 397 -32.68 -3.12 11.23
C VAL A 397 -31.84 -3.35 9.96
N ALA A 398 -30.73 -2.63 9.83
CA ALA A 398 -29.82 -2.82 8.71
C ALA A 398 -29.14 -4.22 8.73
N ALA A 399 -28.89 -4.78 9.91
CA ALA A 399 -28.33 -6.12 10.08
C ALA A 399 -29.32 -7.23 9.70
N GLU A 400 -30.63 -7.04 9.89
CA GLU A 400 -31.65 -8.00 9.48
C GLU A 400 -31.72 -8.18 7.96
N ALA A 401 -31.44 -7.12 7.20
CA ALA A 401 -31.33 -7.18 5.74
C ALA A 401 -29.91 -7.55 5.24
N ALA A 402 -28.96 -7.79 6.15
CA ALA A 402 -27.58 -8.05 5.80
C ALA A 402 -27.32 -9.53 5.48
N ARG A 403 -26.65 -9.77 4.35
CA ARG A 403 -26.17 -11.10 3.93
C ARG A 403 -24.66 -11.12 3.78
N SER A 404 -24.07 -12.32 3.71
CA SER A 404 -22.64 -12.45 3.38
C SER A 404 -22.40 -12.03 1.93
N MET A 405 -21.39 -11.19 1.70
CA MET A 405 -20.95 -10.85 0.35
C MET A 405 -19.97 -11.91 -0.14
N PRO A 406 -20.17 -12.48 -1.35
CA PRO A 406 -19.20 -13.42 -1.89
C PRO A 406 -17.90 -12.68 -2.25
N TRP A 407 -16.77 -13.36 -2.04
CA TRP A 407 -15.43 -12.87 -2.38
C TRP A 407 -14.63 -13.96 -3.10
N PRO A 408 -13.90 -13.64 -4.19
CA PRO A 408 -13.04 -14.62 -4.85
C PRO A 408 -11.75 -14.78 -4.05
N ASP A 409 -11.00 -15.85 -4.31
CA ASP A 409 -9.71 -16.09 -3.64
C ASP A 409 -8.54 -15.31 -4.25
N THR A 410 -8.83 -14.16 -4.88
CA THR A 410 -7.87 -13.22 -5.43
C THR A 410 -8.28 -11.78 -5.16
N LEU A 411 -7.32 -10.92 -4.82
CA LEU A 411 -7.54 -9.50 -4.54
C LEU A 411 -7.63 -8.65 -5.81
N LYS A 412 -7.31 -9.23 -6.99
CA LYS A 412 -7.33 -8.49 -8.25
C LYS A 412 -8.74 -8.16 -8.71
N PHE A 413 -9.74 -8.98 -8.38
CA PHE A 413 -11.14 -8.75 -8.74
C PHE A 413 -11.60 -7.36 -8.27
N GLU A 414 -11.48 -7.11 -6.96
CA GLU A 414 -11.91 -5.87 -6.33
C GLU A 414 -11.13 -4.69 -6.90
N ALA A 415 -9.83 -4.83 -7.12
CA ALA A 415 -9.02 -3.77 -7.69
C ALA A 415 -9.39 -3.45 -9.15
N LEU A 416 -9.74 -4.45 -9.97
CA LEU A 416 -10.20 -4.25 -11.35
C LEU A 416 -11.55 -3.52 -11.36
N LEU A 417 -12.46 -3.93 -10.48
CA LEU A 417 -13.78 -3.34 -10.37
C LEU A 417 -13.73 -1.91 -9.83
N GLN A 418 -12.89 -1.66 -8.81
CA GLN A 418 -12.62 -0.33 -8.28
C GLN A 418 -12.16 0.62 -9.39
N GLY A 419 -11.23 0.20 -10.25
CA GLY A 419 -10.79 1.03 -11.38
C GLY A 419 -11.92 1.37 -12.34
N ALA A 420 -12.84 0.45 -12.61
CA ALA A 420 -14.00 0.72 -13.46
C ALA A 420 -14.97 1.71 -12.82
N PHE A 421 -15.32 1.53 -11.54
CA PHE A 421 -16.23 2.45 -10.84
C PHE A 421 -15.61 3.81 -10.58
N GLU A 422 -14.31 3.91 -10.35
CA GLU A 422 -13.63 5.20 -10.30
C GLU A 422 -13.81 5.96 -11.61
N LEU A 423 -13.62 5.30 -12.76
CA LEU A 423 -13.73 5.94 -14.07
C LEU A 423 -15.17 6.30 -14.47
N CYS A 424 -16.18 5.52 -14.09
CA CYS A 424 -17.57 5.79 -14.52
C CYS A 424 -18.47 6.45 -13.46
N ILE A 425 -18.27 6.19 -12.16
CA ILE A 425 -19.10 6.71 -11.07
C ILE A 425 -18.42 7.89 -10.35
N LYS A 426 -17.11 7.82 -10.14
CA LYS A 426 -16.38 8.86 -9.38
C LYS A 426 -15.95 10.03 -10.25
N THR A 427 -15.26 9.78 -11.37
CA THR A 427 -14.71 10.84 -12.23
C THR A 427 -15.55 11.13 -13.46
N GLY A 428 -16.33 10.15 -13.92
CA GLY A 428 -17.14 10.29 -15.13
C GLY A 428 -16.33 10.24 -16.43
N ALA A 429 -15.03 9.96 -16.35
CA ALA A 429 -14.09 9.92 -17.46
C ALA A 429 -14.43 8.88 -18.54
N ARG A 430 -15.20 7.84 -18.20
CA ARG A 430 -15.73 6.84 -19.16
C ARG A 430 -17.21 6.60 -18.92
N SER A 431 -17.95 6.21 -19.95
CA SER A 431 -19.37 5.78 -19.79
C SER A 431 -19.48 4.49 -18.94
N VAL A 432 -20.65 4.21 -18.35
CA VAL A 432 -20.84 2.97 -17.58
C VAL A 432 -20.58 1.73 -18.45
N PRO A 433 -21.14 1.60 -19.67
CA PRO A 433 -20.89 0.42 -20.50
C PRO A 433 -19.41 0.22 -20.84
N GLU A 434 -18.68 1.30 -21.17
CA GLU A 434 -17.26 1.23 -21.51
C GLU A 434 -16.39 0.78 -20.33
N ALA A 435 -16.67 1.30 -19.13
CA ALA A 435 -15.97 0.92 -17.92
C ALA A 435 -16.22 -0.56 -17.56
N LEU A 436 -17.48 -1.01 -17.61
CA LEU A 436 -17.84 -2.41 -17.33
C LEU A 436 -17.29 -3.39 -18.38
N GLN A 437 -17.25 -3.02 -19.65
CA GLN A 437 -16.60 -3.83 -20.70
C GLN A 437 -15.09 -3.93 -20.49
N THR A 438 -14.45 -2.85 -20.01
CA THR A 438 -13.03 -2.87 -19.68
C THR A 438 -12.76 -3.81 -18.50
N PHE A 439 -13.58 -3.73 -17.46
CA PHE A 439 -13.54 -4.66 -16.33
C PHE A 439 -13.76 -6.11 -16.76
N GLU A 440 -14.81 -6.40 -17.55
CA GLU A 440 -15.11 -7.74 -18.03
C GLU A 440 -13.92 -8.35 -18.80
N ARG A 441 -13.33 -7.59 -19.73
CA ARG A 441 -12.16 -8.05 -20.51
C ARG A 441 -10.97 -8.35 -19.60
N ALA A 442 -10.71 -7.49 -18.62
CA ALA A 442 -9.60 -7.68 -17.69
C ALA A 442 -9.83 -8.88 -16.76
N TRP A 443 -11.05 -9.07 -16.26
CA TRP A 443 -11.40 -10.19 -15.40
C TRP A 443 -11.31 -11.53 -16.14
N ARG A 444 -11.87 -11.62 -17.35
CA ARG A 444 -11.77 -12.84 -18.18
C ARG A 444 -10.32 -13.21 -18.46
N ARG A 445 -9.46 -12.24 -18.74
CA ARG A 445 -8.02 -12.49 -18.93
C ARG A 445 -7.31 -12.98 -17.69
N GLU A 446 -7.73 -12.55 -16.50
CA GLU A 446 -7.18 -13.07 -15.25
C GLU A 446 -7.58 -14.55 -15.05
N LEU A 447 -8.84 -14.89 -15.35
CA LEU A 447 -9.33 -16.28 -15.29
C LEU A 447 -8.63 -17.19 -16.32
N GLU A 448 -8.31 -16.66 -17.50
CA GLU A 448 -7.63 -17.39 -18.58
C GLU A 448 -6.09 -17.31 -18.51
N ALA A 449 -5.53 -16.60 -17.52
CA ALA A 449 -4.09 -16.33 -17.45
C ALA A 449 -3.26 -17.62 -17.28
N PRO A 450 -2.00 -17.65 -17.74
CA PRO A 450 -1.10 -18.79 -17.53
C PRO A 450 -0.95 -19.19 -16.04
N LEU A 451 -0.99 -18.22 -15.12
CA LEU A 451 -0.90 -18.47 -13.67
C LEU A 451 -2.25 -18.76 -13.00
N ALA A 452 -3.38 -18.75 -13.73
CA ALA A 452 -4.67 -19.17 -13.19
C ALA A 452 -4.64 -20.65 -12.78
N ARG A 453 -3.87 -21.47 -13.50
CA ARG A 453 -3.59 -22.87 -13.15
C ARG A 453 -2.87 -22.96 -11.81
N ARG A 454 -3.23 -23.92 -10.95
CA ARG A 454 -2.61 -24.12 -9.62
C ARG A 454 -1.61 -25.28 -9.58
N ASP A 455 -1.67 -26.16 -10.57
CA ASP A 455 -0.87 -27.39 -10.60
C ASP A 455 0.50 -27.13 -11.22
N PHE A 456 1.41 -26.61 -10.40
CA PHE A 456 2.81 -26.43 -10.76
C PHE A 456 3.70 -27.29 -9.85
N PRO A 457 4.79 -27.89 -10.37
CA PRO A 457 5.70 -28.68 -9.55
C PRO A 457 6.40 -27.82 -8.48
N PRO A 458 6.72 -28.37 -7.30
CA PRO A 458 7.48 -27.63 -6.28
C PRO A 458 8.87 -27.26 -6.81
N VAL A 459 9.41 -26.13 -6.34
CA VAL A 459 10.78 -25.72 -6.67
C VAL A 459 11.78 -26.74 -6.10
N ALA A 460 12.70 -27.21 -6.93
CA ALA A 460 13.76 -28.15 -6.54
C ALA A 460 14.88 -27.43 -5.76
N TRP A 461 14.57 -26.93 -4.56
CA TRP A 461 15.50 -26.14 -3.74
C TRP A 461 16.85 -26.82 -3.51
N GLY A 462 16.85 -28.14 -3.27
CA GLY A 462 18.09 -28.90 -3.11
C GLY A 462 19.00 -28.81 -4.33
N ALA A 463 18.46 -29.03 -5.53
CA ALA A 463 19.22 -28.94 -6.77
C ALA A 463 19.76 -27.52 -7.01
N ILE A 464 18.96 -26.49 -6.72
CA ILE A 464 19.37 -25.08 -6.86
C ILE A 464 20.51 -24.75 -5.90
N VAL A 465 20.37 -25.10 -4.61
CA VAL A 465 21.41 -24.86 -3.59
C VAL A 465 22.70 -25.56 -3.96
N TRP A 466 22.65 -26.82 -4.37
CA TRP A 466 23.84 -27.57 -4.80
C TRP A 466 24.46 -26.99 -6.08
N SER A 467 23.65 -26.49 -7.01
CA SER A 467 24.15 -25.84 -8.23
C SER A 467 24.88 -24.53 -7.91
N ILE A 468 24.31 -23.71 -7.02
CA ILE A 468 24.94 -22.45 -6.57
C ILE A 468 26.21 -22.75 -5.78
N ALA A 469 26.16 -23.69 -4.83
CA ALA A 469 27.32 -24.10 -4.03
C ALA A 469 28.43 -24.68 -4.92
N GLY A 470 28.07 -25.49 -5.92
CA GLY A 470 29.01 -26.04 -6.90
C GLY A 470 29.68 -24.94 -7.73
N ALA A 471 28.90 -23.99 -8.26
CA ALA A 471 29.43 -22.85 -9.01
C ALA A 471 30.33 -21.95 -8.16
N ALA A 472 29.92 -21.65 -6.91
CA ALA A 472 30.70 -20.88 -5.97
C ALA A 472 32.01 -21.61 -5.58
N GLY A 473 31.95 -22.93 -5.37
CA GLY A 473 33.10 -23.77 -5.11
C GLY A 473 34.09 -23.81 -6.28
N ALA A 474 33.59 -23.96 -7.51
CA ALA A 474 34.40 -23.91 -8.72
C ALA A 474 35.05 -22.53 -8.91
N GLY A 475 34.31 -21.44 -8.71
CA GLY A 475 34.84 -20.08 -8.76
C GLY A 475 35.89 -19.84 -7.69
N GLY A 476 35.65 -20.30 -6.45
CA GLY A 476 36.62 -20.26 -5.36
C GLY A 476 37.89 -21.05 -5.67
N LEU A 477 37.77 -22.22 -6.30
CA LEU A 477 38.91 -23.02 -6.74
C LEU A 477 39.71 -22.31 -7.84
N VAL A 478 39.05 -21.70 -8.82
CA VAL A 478 39.72 -20.90 -9.87
C VAL A 478 40.46 -19.73 -9.25
N ILE A 479 39.82 -18.98 -8.35
CA ILE A 479 40.47 -17.88 -7.61
C ILE A 479 41.67 -18.41 -6.83
N ALA A 480 41.53 -19.53 -6.11
CA ALA A 480 42.64 -20.14 -5.37
C ALA A 480 43.79 -20.57 -6.29
N ILE A 481 43.50 -21.17 -7.45
CA ILE A 481 44.52 -21.56 -8.44
C ILE A 481 45.22 -20.33 -9.02
N LEU A 482 44.48 -19.27 -9.38
CA LEU A 482 45.05 -18.01 -9.86
C LEU A 482 45.91 -17.34 -8.77
N TRP A 483 45.44 -17.38 -7.52
CA TRP A 483 46.16 -16.85 -6.35
C TRP A 483 47.44 -17.64 -6.05
N LEU A 484 47.40 -18.96 -6.20
CA LEU A 484 48.58 -19.84 -6.07
C LEU A 484 49.56 -19.67 -7.24
N ARG A 485 49.07 -19.40 -8.45
CA ARG A 485 49.89 -19.17 -9.66
C ARG A 485 50.52 -17.78 -9.72
N GLY A 486 49.86 -16.75 -9.20
CA GLY A 486 50.37 -15.37 -9.09
C GLY A 486 51.36 -15.17 -7.93
N ALA A 487 52.08 -16.21 -7.51
CA ALA A 487 52.84 -16.26 -6.26
C ALA A 487 53.92 -15.17 -6.14
N GLY A 488 53.54 -14.02 -5.59
CA GLY A 488 54.47 -13.05 -5.00
C GLY A 488 55.13 -13.60 -3.73
N SER A 489 56.07 -12.85 -3.17
CA SER A 489 56.79 -13.22 -1.95
C SER A 489 55.85 -13.62 -0.80
N ARG A 490 56.35 -14.41 0.17
CA ARG A 490 55.59 -14.82 1.38
C ARG A 490 54.98 -13.62 2.14
N ARG A 491 55.60 -12.44 2.02
CA ARG A 491 55.13 -11.17 2.57
C ARG A 491 53.93 -10.61 1.79
N ALA A 492 53.98 -10.61 0.46
CA ALA A 492 52.87 -10.19 -0.39
C ALA A 492 51.60 -11.02 -0.12
N ARG A 493 51.73 -12.35 0.05
CA ARG A 493 50.60 -13.21 0.44
C ARG A 493 50.01 -12.87 1.82
N ARG A 494 50.85 -12.50 2.79
CA ARG A 494 50.39 -12.08 4.12
C ARG A 494 49.66 -10.74 4.06
N GLU A 495 50.15 -9.80 3.27
CA GLU A 495 49.53 -8.48 3.07
C GLU A 495 48.18 -8.63 2.35
N GLU A 496 48.08 -9.49 1.35
CA GLU A 496 46.84 -9.77 0.62
C GLU A 496 45.80 -10.50 1.50
N LEU A 497 46.21 -11.52 2.26
CA LEU A 497 45.33 -12.19 3.24
C LEU A 497 44.84 -11.22 4.32
N ALA A 498 45.71 -10.30 4.78
CA ALA A 498 45.30 -9.24 5.69
C ALA A 498 44.28 -8.30 5.03
N GLY A 499 44.49 -7.93 3.77
CA GLY A 499 43.55 -7.13 2.97
C GLY A 499 42.18 -7.81 2.82
N VAL A 500 42.16 -9.10 2.44
CA VAL A 500 40.92 -9.89 2.39
C VAL A 500 40.27 -9.98 3.77
N GLY A 501 41.06 -10.19 4.83
CA GLY A 501 40.59 -10.18 6.21
C GLY A 501 39.89 -8.87 6.58
N PHE A 502 40.47 -7.72 6.21
CA PHE A 502 39.86 -6.40 6.46
C PHE A 502 38.59 -6.15 5.65
N VAL A 503 38.49 -6.65 4.42
CA VAL A 503 37.30 -6.48 3.57
C VAL A 503 36.23 -7.54 3.85
N SER A 504 36.59 -8.65 4.51
CA SER A 504 35.70 -9.78 4.76
C SER A 504 34.38 -9.42 5.49
N PRO A 505 34.32 -8.50 6.47
CA PRO A 505 33.04 -8.11 7.08
C PRO A 505 32.10 -7.45 6.06
N TRP A 506 32.63 -6.64 5.14
CA TRP A 506 31.84 -6.03 4.06
C TRP A 506 31.40 -7.09 3.05
N LEU A 507 32.29 -8.01 2.64
CA LEU A 507 31.94 -9.10 1.72
C LEU A 507 30.88 -10.03 2.30
N LEU A 508 30.97 -10.38 3.58
CA LEU A 508 29.97 -11.19 4.26
C LEU A 508 28.64 -10.45 4.36
N GLY A 509 28.66 -9.17 4.71
CA GLY A 509 27.46 -8.32 4.72
C GLY A 509 26.82 -8.23 3.34
N PHE A 510 27.60 -7.96 2.30
CA PHE A 510 27.15 -7.92 0.91
C PHE A 510 26.59 -9.28 0.47
N ALA A 511 27.29 -10.38 0.73
CA ALA A 511 26.85 -11.71 0.33
C ALA A 511 25.51 -12.09 1.00
N LEU A 512 25.39 -11.84 2.31
CA LEU A 512 24.23 -12.25 3.09
C LEU A 512 23.02 -11.32 2.90
N PHE A 513 23.23 -10.01 2.87
CA PHE A 513 22.15 -9.02 2.87
C PHE A 513 21.87 -8.39 1.51
N THR A 514 22.74 -8.59 0.51
CA THR A 514 22.54 -8.03 -0.84
C THR A 514 22.51 -9.11 -1.92
N ALA A 515 23.58 -9.90 -2.06
CA ALA A 515 23.68 -10.89 -3.12
C ALA A 515 22.70 -12.05 -2.93
N PHE A 516 22.56 -12.59 -1.71
CA PHE A 516 21.65 -13.69 -1.42
C PHE A 516 20.18 -13.33 -1.70
N PRO A 517 19.60 -12.23 -1.17
CA PRO A 517 18.22 -11.85 -1.48
C PRO A 517 18.02 -11.55 -2.97
N LEU A 518 19.02 -10.99 -3.65
CA LEU A 518 18.98 -10.72 -5.09
C LEU A 518 18.88 -12.02 -5.90
N VAL A 519 19.75 -13.00 -5.62
CA VAL A 519 19.73 -14.31 -6.28
C VAL A 519 18.44 -15.06 -5.95
N LEU A 520 17.97 -15.02 -4.71
CA LEU A 520 16.68 -15.59 -4.32
C LEU A 520 15.52 -14.96 -5.11
N SER A 521 15.48 -13.64 -5.23
CA SER A 521 14.47 -12.94 -6.04
C SER A 521 14.54 -13.36 -7.51
N LEU A 522 15.75 -13.58 -8.06
CA LEU A 522 15.89 -14.09 -9.43
C LEU A 522 15.28 -15.48 -9.59
N ILE A 523 15.49 -16.39 -8.63
CA ILE A 523 14.87 -17.72 -8.64
C ILE A 523 13.35 -17.59 -8.52
N LEU A 524 12.88 -16.73 -7.63
CA LEU A 524 11.45 -16.47 -7.42
C LEU A 524 10.78 -15.84 -8.65
N ALA A 525 11.51 -15.10 -9.50
CA ALA A 525 10.99 -14.60 -10.76
C ALA A 525 10.53 -15.70 -11.73
N PHE A 526 11.02 -16.94 -11.56
CA PHE A 526 10.59 -18.13 -12.32
C PHE A 526 9.68 -19.06 -11.51
N SER A 527 9.21 -18.58 -10.35
CA SER A 527 8.38 -19.34 -9.43
C SER A 527 7.06 -18.60 -9.16
N ARG A 528 6.02 -19.35 -8.81
CA ARG A 528 4.81 -18.83 -8.18
C ARG A 528 4.98 -19.00 -6.69
N TRP A 529 5.05 -17.88 -5.98
CA TRP A 529 5.15 -17.83 -4.54
C TRP A 529 4.46 -16.58 -4.04
N THR A 530 3.68 -16.72 -2.98
CA THR A 530 2.83 -15.65 -2.46
C THR A 530 3.53 -14.76 -1.43
N GLY A 531 4.70 -15.17 -0.94
CA GLY A 531 5.38 -14.51 0.17
C GLY A 531 4.80 -14.83 1.55
N SER A 532 3.63 -15.47 1.62
CA SER A 532 2.93 -15.80 2.87
C SER A 532 3.10 -17.25 3.31
N ALA A 533 3.54 -18.14 2.43
CA ALA A 533 3.83 -19.53 2.75
C ALA A 533 5.35 -19.75 2.84
N PRO A 534 5.82 -20.81 3.53
CA PRO A 534 7.24 -21.16 3.53
C PRO A 534 7.81 -21.28 2.11
N LEU A 535 9.10 -21.01 1.94
CA LEU A 535 9.75 -21.10 0.63
C LEU A 535 9.62 -22.51 0.00
N SER A 536 9.48 -23.56 0.81
CA SER A 536 9.22 -24.93 0.34
C SER A 536 7.98 -25.07 -0.53
N ASP A 537 6.99 -24.19 -0.35
CA ASP A 537 5.71 -24.24 -1.06
C ASP A 537 5.75 -23.47 -2.39
N ALA A 538 6.86 -22.78 -2.68
CA ALA A 538 7.07 -22.14 -3.97
C ALA A 538 6.96 -23.17 -5.11
N ARG A 539 6.22 -22.82 -6.16
CA ARG A 539 6.01 -23.69 -7.32
C ARG A 539 6.78 -23.17 -8.53
N TRP A 540 7.45 -24.04 -9.26
CA TRP A 540 8.21 -23.65 -10.45
C TRP A 540 7.28 -23.43 -11.63
N VAL A 541 7.27 -22.20 -12.17
CA VAL A 541 6.42 -21.81 -13.31
C VAL A 541 7.21 -21.48 -14.57
N GLY A 542 8.53 -21.57 -14.52
CA GLY A 542 9.40 -21.23 -15.65
C GLY A 542 9.18 -19.80 -16.12
N LEU A 543 8.85 -19.61 -17.40
CA LEU A 543 8.64 -18.28 -17.99
C LEU A 543 7.21 -17.74 -17.84
N ALA A 544 6.30 -18.45 -17.13
CA ALA A 544 4.90 -18.08 -17.06
C ALA A 544 4.67 -16.66 -16.50
N ASN A 545 5.47 -16.22 -15.53
CA ASN A 545 5.42 -14.86 -14.99
C ASN A 545 5.68 -13.82 -16.10
N PHE A 546 6.68 -14.06 -16.95
CA PHE A 546 7.03 -13.15 -18.06
C PHE A 546 5.99 -13.18 -19.19
N THR A 547 5.46 -14.37 -19.53
CA THR A 547 4.40 -14.49 -20.55
C THR A 547 3.11 -13.84 -20.09
N GLN A 548 2.75 -13.96 -18.81
CA GLN A 548 1.60 -13.26 -18.23
C GLN A 548 1.79 -11.74 -18.30
N MET A 549 2.97 -11.27 -17.88
CA MET A 549 3.29 -9.84 -17.85
C MET A 549 3.25 -9.20 -19.24
N ILE A 550 3.88 -9.84 -20.23
CA ILE A 550 3.96 -9.27 -21.58
C ILE A 550 2.67 -9.52 -22.36
N GLY A 551 2.01 -10.67 -22.18
CA GLY A 551 0.88 -11.10 -23.00
C GLY A 551 -0.50 -10.67 -22.47
N HIS A 552 -0.73 -10.77 -21.16
CA HIS A 552 -2.07 -10.74 -20.57
C HIS A 552 -2.31 -9.57 -19.60
N ASP A 553 -1.25 -8.98 -19.04
CA ASP A 553 -1.35 -7.90 -18.06
C ASP A 553 -1.40 -6.51 -18.74
N GLU A 554 -2.62 -5.95 -18.89
CA GLU A 554 -2.79 -4.59 -19.41
C GLU A 554 -2.33 -3.51 -18.42
N ARG A 555 -2.49 -3.74 -17.11
CA ARG A 555 -2.09 -2.80 -16.08
C ARG A 555 -0.58 -2.62 -16.03
N PHE A 556 0.17 -3.70 -16.26
CA PHE A 556 1.61 -3.63 -16.48
C PHE A 556 1.98 -2.65 -17.60
N ARG A 557 1.32 -2.76 -18.75
CA ARG A 557 1.60 -1.88 -19.91
C ARG A 557 1.22 -0.44 -19.61
N SER A 558 0.07 -0.21 -18.97
CA SER A 558 -0.36 1.12 -18.52
C SER A 558 0.65 1.74 -17.56
N ALA A 559 1.09 0.98 -16.55
CA ALA A 559 2.04 1.48 -15.55
C ALA A 559 3.42 1.78 -16.14
N LEU A 560 3.88 0.95 -17.08
CA LEU A 560 5.09 1.21 -17.84
C LEU A 560 4.95 2.47 -18.71
N ALA A 561 3.82 2.66 -19.39
CA ALA A 561 3.56 3.83 -20.21
C ALA A 561 3.54 5.13 -19.39
N VAL A 562 2.88 5.14 -18.22
CA VAL A 562 2.90 6.28 -17.30
C VAL A 562 4.33 6.61 -16.85
N THR A 563 5.11 5.59 -16.51
CA THR A 563 6.51 5.76 -16.08
C THR A 563 7.38 6.31 -17.21
N LEU A 564 7.21 5.82 -18.43
CA LEU A 564 7.92 6.31 -19.62
C LEU A 564 7.54 7.74 -19.97
N ALA A 565 6.24 8.07 -19.94
CA ALA A 565 5.74 9.42 -20.19
C ALA A 565 6.31 10.42 -19.16
N TYR A 566 6.28 10.05 -17.88
CA TYR A 566 6.91 10.83 -16.83
C TYR A 566 8.42 10.96 -17.04
N ALA A 567 9.15 9.87 -17.30
CA ALA A 567 10.60 9.91 -17.50
C ALA A 567 10.99 10.81 -18.68
N ALA A 568 10.24 10.73 -19.78
CA ALA A 568 10.46 11.55 -20.97
C ALA A 568 10.27 13.06 -20.71
N LEU A 569 9.42 13.43 -19.75
CA LEU A 569 9.19 14.82 -19.33
C LEU A 569 10.17 15.27 -18.24
N ALA A 570 10.25 14.49 -17.16
CA ALA A 570 10.97 14.83 -15.94
C ALA A 570 12.48 14.84 -16.13
N VAL A 571 13.05 13.90 -16.91
CA VAL A 571 14.50 13.83 -17.10
C VAL A 571 15.04 15.07 -17.81
N PRO A 572 14.57 15.45 -19.02
CA PRO A 572 15.06 16.65 -19.69
C PRO A 572 14.77 17.93 -18.90
N ALA A 573 13.56 18.06 -18.35
CA ALA A 573 13.20 19.23 -17.56
C ALA A 573 14.11 19.39 -16.34
N SER A 574 14.37 18.31 -15.60
CA SER A 574 15.27 18.35 -14.45
C SER A 574 16.69 18.74 -14.82
N GLN A 575 17.22 18.27 -15.96
CA GLN A 575 18.56 18.68 -16.42
C GLN A 575 18.60 20.18 -16.73
N LEU A 576 17.62 20.68 -17.48
CA LEU A 576 17.55 22.08 -17.88
C LEU A 576 17.40 23.01 -16.67
N PHE A 577 16.46 22.71 -15.78
CA PHE A 577 16.21 23.52 -14.58
C PHE A 577 17.39 23.45 -13.59
N ALA A 578 18.02 22.28 -13.43
CA ALA A 578 19.16 22.14 -12.52
C ALA A 578 20.37 22.90 -13.03
N LEU A 579 20.65 22.84 -14.34
CA LEU A 579 21.73 23.60 -14.96
C LEU A 579 21.46 25.12 -14.89
N PHE A 580 20.22 25.54 -15.16
CA PHE A 580 19.81 26.93 -15.03
C PHE A 580 20.00 27.44 -13.60
N ALA A 581 19.51 26.71 -12.60
CA ALA A 581 19.69 27.04 -11.19
C ALA A 581 21.18 27.07 -10.83
N ALA A 582 21.98 26.11 -11.30
CA ALA A 582 23.42 26.07 -11.05
C ALA A 582 24.15 27.28 -11.65
N ALA A 583 23.79 27.71 -12.86
CA ALA A 583 24.34 28.89 -13.51
C ALA A 583 24.02 30.17 -12.71
N LEU A 584 22.80 30.30 -12.18
CA LEU A 584 22.45 31.40 -11.27
C LEU A 584 23.27 31.34 -9.97
N MET A 585 23.48 30.14 -9.42
CA MET A 585 24.25 29.94 -8.19
C MET A 585 25.78 30.05 -8.36
N ALA A 586 26.25 30.09 -9.61
CA ALA A 586 27.66 30.33 -9.95
C ALA A 586 28.03 31.82 -9.84
N LEU A 587 27.06 32.73 -9.79
CA LEU A 587 27.29 34.16 -9.60
C LEU A 587 27.89 34.45 -8.21
N GLU A 588 28.86 35.37 -8.15
CA GLU A 588 29.55 35.78 -6.93
C GLU A 588 28.73 36.84 -6.14
N LEU A 589 27.58 36.44 -5.59
CA LEU A 589 26.73 37.32 -4.76
C LEU A 589 26.98 37.14 -3.26
N ARG A 590 26.91 38.24 -2.48
CA ARG A 590 27.24 38.28 -1.04
C ARG A 590 26.43 37.32 -0.16
N PHE A 591 25.24 36.90 -0.58
CA PHE A 591 24.34 35.99 0.16
C PHE A 591 24.06 34.67 -0.56
N ILE A 592 24.89 34.27 -1.54
CA ILE A 592 24.62 33.10 -2.39
C ILE A 592 24.50 31.77 -1.61
N GLY A 593 25.16 31.65 -0.44
CA GLY A 593 25.05 30.47 0.43
C GLY A 593 23.63 30.21 0.95
N LEU A 594 22.88 31.28 1.24
CA LEU A 594 21.48 31.16 1.66
C LEU A 594 20.60 30.66 0.51
N PHE A 595 20.80 31.19 -0.70
CA PHE A 595 20.10 30.73 -1.90
C PHE A 595 20.40 29.26 -2.22
N ARG A 596 21.68 28.84 -2.17
CA ARG A 596 22.05 27.43 -2.35
C ARG A 596 21.36 26.52 -1.33
N SER A 597 21.29 26.96 -0.07
CA SER A 597 20.61 26.21 0.99
C SER A 597 19.10 26.11 0.73
N ALA A 598 18.45 27.21 0.33
CA ALA A 598 17.03 27.22 0.01
C ALA A 598 16.66 26.32 -1.18
N TRP A 599 17.51 26.27 -2.22
CA TRP A 599 17.33 25.38 -3.37
C TRP A 599 17.62 23.90 -3.05
N TYR A 600 18.54 23.65 -2.12
CA TYR A 600 18.87 22.28 -1.70
C TYR A 600 17.85 21.72 -0.70
N LEU A 601 17.23 22.56 0.13
CA LEU A 601 16.34 22.18 1.21
C LEU A 601 15.24 21.17 0.81
N PRO A 602 14.51 21.32 -0.32
CA PRO A 602 13.47 20.37 -0.70
C PRO A 602 14.00 18.95 -0.97
N SER A 603 15.27 18.82 -1.37
CA SER A 603 15.90 17.52 -1.67
C SER A 603 16.18 16.70 -0.40
N VAL A 604 16.10 17.34 0.78
CA VAL A 604 16.37 16.72 2.09
C VAL A 604 15.06 16.46 2.87
N LEU A 605 13.93 17.03 2.41
CA LEU A 605 12.64 16.82 3.04
C LEU A 605 12.16 15.37 2.87
N ALA A 606 11.40 14.88 3.86
CA ALA A 606 10.79 13.58 3.78
C ALA A 606 9.80 13.52 2.60
N GLY A 607 9.97 12.52 1.72
CA GLY A 607 9.20 12.41 0.48
C GLY A 607 7.68 12.38 0.68
N VAL A 608 7.20 11.79 1.78
CA VAL A 608 5.77 11.78 2.15
C VAL A 608 5.24 13.20 2.39
N GLY A 609 5.98 14.03 3.14
CA GLY A 609 5.59 15.40 3.42
C GLY A 609 5.55 16.27 2.15
N VAL A 610 6.51 16.05 1.24
CA VAL A 610 6.51 16.68 -0.09
C VAL A 610 5.27 16.29 -0.89
N ALA A 611 4.93 15.00 -0.91
CA ALA A 611 3.76 14.52 -1.66
C ALA A 611 2.44 15.12 -1.15
N VAL A 612 2.26 15.17 0.19
CA VAL A 612 1.05 15.77 0.80
C VAL A 612 0.92 17.25 0.46
N LEU A 613 2.03 18.01 0.56
CA LEU A 613 2.06 19.43 0.18
C LEU A 613 1.66 19.63 -1.29
N TRP A 614 2.28 18.87 -2.19
CA TRP A 614 2.03 19.01 -3.63
C TRP A 614 0.63 18.60 -4.05
N ARG A 615 0.01 17.64 -3.34
CA ARG A 615 -1.41 17.33 -3.54
C ARG A 615 -2.31 18.53 -3.27
N TRP A 616 -2.04 19.33 -2.24
CA TRP A 616 -2.77 20.58 -2.00
C TRP A 616 -2.49 21.65 -3.05
N ILE A 617 -1.25 21.73 -3.55
CA ILE A 617 -0.88 22.66 -4.63
C ILE A 617 -1.63 22.32 -5.93
N PHE A 618 -1.81 21.03 -6.22
CA PHE A 618 -2.48 20.50 -7.41
C PHE A 618 -4.00 20.37 -7.27
N ASP A 619 -4.60 20.79 -6.15
CA ASP A 619 -6.04 20.73 -5.97
C ASP A 619 -6.78 21.57 -7.05
N GLY A 620 -7.75 20.94 -7.72
CA GLY A 620 -8.45 21.54 -8.86
C GLY A 620 -9.27 22.79 -8.51
N ARG A 621 -9.82 22.86 -7.29
CA ARG A 621 -10.80 23.88 -6.88
C ARG A 621 -10.18 25.11 -6.25
N GLY A 622 -9.10 24.93 -5.50
CA GLY A 622 -8.45 26.02 -4.75
C GLY A 622 -6.94 25.88 -4.64
N GLY A 623 -6.33 24.93 -5.36
CA GLY A 623 -4.89 24.72 -5.33
C GLY A 623 -4.12 25.96 -5.77
N LEU A 624 -2.92 26.12 -5.19
CA LEU A 624 -2.05 27.26 -5.47
C LEU A 624 -1.74 27.36 -6.97
N LEU A 625 -1.47 26.23 -7.64
CA LEU A 625 -1.13 26.24 -9.05
C LEU A 625 -2.30 26.68 -9.93
N ASN A 626 -3.50 26.17 -9.67
CA ASN A 626 -4.70 26.60 -10.40
C ASN A 626 -5.03 28.08 -10.13
N THR A 627 -4.80 28.57 -8.91
CA THR A 627 -4.99 29.99 -8.59
C THR A 627 -4.08 30.89 -9.43
N LEU A 628 -2.83 30.47 -9.66
CA LEU A 628 -1.88 31.18 -10.52
C LEU A 628 -2.20 31.05 -12.02
N LEU A 629 -2.76 29.91 -12.44
CA LEU A 629 -3.08 29.66 -13.86
C LEU A 629 -4.40 30.26 -14.31
N ARG A 630 -5.39 30.42 -13.41
CA ARG A 630 -6.73 30.95 -13.73
C ARG A 630 -6.72 32.24 -14.56
N PRO A 631 -5.92 33.27 -14.26
CA PRO A 631 -5.89 34.49 -15.07
C PRO A 631 -5.49 34.23 -16.52
N PHE A 632 -4.47 33.38 -16.74
CA PHE A 632 -3.99 33.03 -18.08
C PHE A 632 -4.95 32.09 -18.80
N ALA A 633 -5.53 31.14 -18.07
CA ALA A 633 -6.50 30.19 -18.61
C ALA A 633 -7.77 30.92 -19.10
N HIS A 634 -8.24 31.91 -18.32
CA HIS A 634 -9.35 32.78 -18.71
C HIS A 634 -9.06 33.59 -19.99
N LEU A 635 -7.81 34.08 -20.17
CA LEU A 635 -7.40 34.76 -21.41
C LEU A 635 -7.43 33.84 -22.64
N LEU A 636 -7.17 32.54 -22.44
CA LEU A 636 -7.14 31.52 -23.50
C LEU A 636 -8.49 30.80 -23.67
N GLY A 637 -9.51 31.15 -22.89
CA GLY A 637 -10.81 30.49 -22.92
C GLY A 637 -10.80 29.03 -22.44
N VAL A 638 -9.78 28.62 -21.70
CA VAL A 638 -9.63 27.26 -21.16
C VAL A 638 -9.75 27.27 -19.64
N SER A 639 -10.21 26.16 -19.06
CA SER A 639 -10.17 25.98 -17.61
C SER A 639 -8.86 25.32 -17.19
N PRO A 640 -8.26 25.70 -16.04
CA PRO A 640 -7.13 24.97 -15.49
C PRO A 640 -7.50 23.50 -15.25
N PRO A 641 -6.56 22.56 -15.45
CA PRO A 641 -6.87 21.13 -15.34
C PRO A 641 -7.08 20.70 -13.88
N ASP A 642 -7.82 19.60 -13.73
CA ASP A 642 -7.89 18.81 -12.49
C ASP A 642 -6.77 17.76 -12.49
N TRP A 643 -5.58 18.22 -12.11
CA TRP A 643 -4.28 17.53 -12.28
C TRP A 643 -4.25 16.07 -11.84
N LEU A 644 -4.90 15.76 -10.71
CA LEU A 644 -4.83 14.47 -10.04
C LEU A 644 -6.19 13.75 -9.94
N ALA A 645 -7.25 14.32 -10.53
CA ALA A 645 -8.57 13.68 -10.59
C ALA A 645 -9.03 13.53 -12.05
N VAL A 646 -10.05 14.26 -12.50
CA VAL A 646 -10.72 13.93 -13.78
C VAL A 646 -9.75 13.99 -14.98
N ASP A 647 -8.79 14.92 -14.96
CA ASP A 647 -7.85 15.11 -16.07
C ASP A 647 -6.50 14.39 -15.86
N ALA A 648 -6.38 13.54 -14.83
CA ALA A 648 -5.13 12.88 -14.46
C ALA A 648 -4.55 11.98 -15.56
N ALA A 649 -5.38 11.44 -16.46
CA ALA A 649 -4.91 10.65 -17.60
C ALA A 649 -3.97 11.46 -18.53
N THR A 650 -4.19 12.77 -18.61
CA THR A 650 -3.39 13.69 -19.43
C THR A 650 -2.36 14.44 -18.59
N TRP A 651 -2.76 14.89 -17.40
CA TRP A 651 -1.96 15.81 -16.57
C TRP A 651 -1.25 15.15 -15.40
N GLY A 652 -1.47 13.86 -15.14
CA GLY A 652 -0.82 13.11 -14.08
C GLY A 652 0.70 13.11 -14.25
N ALA A 653 1.23 12.51 -15.32
CA ALA A 653 2.68 12.50 -15.57
C ALA A 653 3.31 13.92 -15.58
N PRO A 654 2.70 14.95 -16.23
CA PRO A 654 3.13 16.34 -16.08
C PRO A 654 3.14 16.87 -14.64
N ALA A 655 2.12 16.61 -13.82
CA ALA A 655 2.06 17.05 -12.43
C ALA A 655 3.22 16.47 -11.61
N PHE A 656 3.48 15.17 -11.76
CA PHE A 656 4.62 14.52 -11.12
C PHE A 656 5.96 15.09 -11.62
N ALA A 657 6.08 15.40 -12.92
CA ALA A 657 7.27 16.03 -13.49
C ALA A 657 7.51 17.43 -12.91
N ILE A 658 6.47 18.27 -12.81
CA ILE A 658 6.53 19.61 -12.20
C ILE A 658 6.98 19.52 -10.74
N MET A 659 6.38 18.61 -9.97
CA MET A 659 6.78 18.38 -8.58
C MET A 659 8.25 17.95 -8.47
N SER A 660 8.74 17.10 -9.37
CA SER A 660 10.13 16.62 -9.37
C SER A 660 11.14 17.78 -9.50
N LEU A 661 10.76 18.86 -10.20
CA LEU A 661 11.61 20.04 -10.38
C LEU A 661 11.92 20.76 -9.06
N TRP A 662 11.09 20.61 -8.04
CA TRP A 662 11.35 21.19 -6.73
C TRP A 662 12.50 20.49 -6.00
N THR A 663 12.80 19.24 -6.35
CA THR A 663 13.82 18.40 -5.71
C THR A 663 15.15 18.33 -6.47
N ILE A 664 15.39 19.26 -7.41
CA ILE A 664 16.60 19.26 -8.26
C ILE A 664 17.87 19.76 -7.55
N GLY A 665 17.79 20.14 -6.28
CA GLY A 665 18.88 20.76 -5.54
C GLY A 665 20.17 19.94 -5.54
N GLY A 666 20.07 18.61 -5.46
CA GLY A 666 21.22 17.71 -5.61
C GLY A 666 21.89 17.83 -6.98
N SER A 667 21.14 17.68 -8.06
CA SER A 667 21.62 17.81 -9.45
C SER A 667 22.20 19.20 -9.73
N MET A 668 21.56 20.24 -9.19
CA MET A 668 22.05 21.63 -9.26
C MET A 668 23.43 21.76 -8.60
N MET A 669 23.64 21.18 -7.42
CA MET A 669 24.94 21.24 -6.74
C MET A 669 26.03 20.52 -7.52
N ILE A 670 25.71 19.39 -8.15
CA ILE A 670 26.64 18.67 -9.03
C ILE A 670 27.00 19.53 -10.25
N TYR A 671 26.02 20.15 -10.89
CA TYR A 671 26.25 21.08 -12.00
C TYR A 671 27.08 22.30 -11.59
N LEU A 672 26.81 22.87 -10.43
CA LEU A 672 27.55 24.01 -9.89
C LEU A 672 29.03 23.65 -9.64
N ALA A 673 29.29 22.45 -9.11
CA ALA A 673 30.66 21.94 -8.95
C ALA A 673 31.35 21.79 -10.30
N GLY A 674 30.65 21.24 -11.30
CA GLY A 674 31.14 21.15 -12.68
C GLY A 674 31.46 22.52 -13.30
N LEU A 675 30.56 23.48 -13.17
CA LEU A 675 30.72 24.85 -13.68
C LEU A 675 31.94 25.55 -13.07
N LYS A 676 32.16 25.37 -11.77
CA LYS A 676 33.33 25.93 -11.07
C LYS A 676 34.64 25.22 -11.41
N GLY A 677 34.58 24.00 -11.92
CA GLY A 677 35.76 23.25 -12.36
C GLY A 677 36.31 23.71 -13.72
N ILE A 678 35.56 24.49 -14.49
CA ILE A 678 36.00 24.97 -15.80
C ILE A 678 37.04 26.09 -15.62
N SER A 679 38.24 25.92 -16.18
CA SER A 679 39.31 26.92 -16.11
C SER A 679 38.86 28.28 -16.66
N ARG A 680 39.22 29.36 -15.96
CA ARG A 680 38.95 30.74 -16.40
C ARG A 680 39.67 31.08 -17.71
N GLU A 681 40.83 30.47 -17.94
CA GLU A 681 41.65 30.69 -19.13
C GLU A 681 40.89 30.37 -20.43
N LEU A 682 40.06 29.32 -20.44
CA LEU A 682 39.23 28.96 -21.60
C LEU A 682 38.20 30.05 -21.93
N TYR A 683 37.65 30.73 -20.91
CA TYR A 683 36.69 31.80 -21.10
C TYR A 683 37.34 33.11 -21.56
N GLU A 684 38.57 33.37 -21.11
CA GLU A 684 39.38 34.52 -21.51
C GLU A 684 39.86 34.38 -22.95
N ALA A 685 40.42 33.22 -23.31
CA ALA A 685 40.82 32.90 -24.67
C ALA A 685 39.66 33.06 -25.65
N ALA A 686 38.50 32.47 -25.34
CA ALA A 686 37.31 32.62 -26.18
C ALA A 686 36.80 34.07 -26.27
N ALA A 687 36.97 34.89 -25.23
CA ALA A 687 36.59 36.29 -25.26
C ALA A 687 37.54 37.13 -26.13
N ILE A 688 38.83 36.82 -26.12
CA ILE A 688 39.85 37.42 -27.01
C ILE A 688 39.51 37.09 -28.48
N ASP A 689 39.08 35.86 -28.76
CA ASP A 689 38.64 35.40 -30.09
C ASP A 689 37.26 35.96 -30.53
N GLY A 690 36.67 36.90 -29.76
CA GLY A 690 35.40 37.55 -30.09
C GLY A 690 34.16 36.68 -29.84
N ALA A 691 34.26 35.59 -29.08
CA ALA A 691 33.11 34.75 -28.79
C ALA A 691 32.13 35.44 -27.81
N GLY A 692 30.94 35.77 -28.33
CA GLY A 692 29.82 36.27 -27.52
C GLY A 692 29.35 35.28 -26.45
N ARG A 693 28.51 35.73 -25.51
CA ARG A 693 28.04 34.92 -24.36
C ARG A 693 27.39 33.59 -24.76
N LEU A 694 26.57 33.60 -25.82
CA LEU A 694 25.92 32.38 -26.32
C LEU A 694 26.93 31.41 -26.94
N ARG A 695 27.94 31.92 -27.66
CA ARG A 695 28.98 31.09 -28.26
C ARG A 695 29.90 30.48 -27.19
N ARG A 696 30.23 31.22 -26.14
CA ARG A 696 30.94 30.67 -24.97
C ARG A 696 30.13 29.59 -24.24
N LEU A 697 28.82 29.78 -24.07
CA LEU A 697 27.93 28.76 -23.49
C LEU A 697 27.93 27.46 -24.32
N LEU A 698 27.70 27.58 -25.62
CA LEU A 698 27.54 26.42 -26.51
C LEU A 698 28.87 25.74 -26.87
N SER A 699 29.97 26.50 -26.99
CA SER A 699 31.26 25.98 -27.47
C SER A 699 32.30 25.74 -26.38
N VAL A 700 32.14 26.32 -25.18
CA VAL A 700 33.05 26.11 -24.04
C VAL A 700 32.32 25.43 -22.89
N THR A 701 31.28 26.07 -22.34
CA THR A 701 30.62 25.60 -21.11
C THR A 701 29.95 24.24 -21.28
N LEU A 702 29.06 24.07 -22.28
CA LEU A 702 28.35 22.81 -22.47
C LEU A 702 29.28 21.63 -22.80
N PRO A 703 30.30 21.76 -23.67
CA PRO A 703 31.28 20.70 -23.90
C PRO A 703 32.05 20.33 -22.63
N MET A 704 32.54 21.30 -21.86
CA MET A 704 33.25 21.03 -20.60
C MET A 704 32.34 20.41 -19.53
N LEU A 705 31.05 20.76 -19.52
CA LEU A 705 30.07 20.16 -18.63
C LEU A 705 29.56 18.79 -19.09
N SER A 706 29.87 18.36 -20.32
CA SER A 706 29.28 17.13 -20.87
C SER A 706 29.47 15.87 -20.02
N PRO A 707 30.59 15.64 -19.27
CA PRO A 707 30.68 14.50 -18.35
C PRO A 707 29.72 14.62 -17.17
N VAL A 708 29.49 15.84 -16.69
CA VAL A 708 28.57 16.14 -15.60
C VAL A 708 27.11 16.02 -16.05
N ILE A 709 26.79 16.54 -17.24
CA ILE A 709 25.47 16.36 -17.87
C ILE A 709 25.17 14.88 -18.05
N PHE A 710 26.15 14.12 -18.52
CA PHE A 710 26.03 12.69 -18.72
C PHE A 710 25.78 11.93 -17.41
N PHE A 711 26.57 12.21 -16.38
CA PHE A 711 26.39 11.61 -15.05
C PHE A 711 25.02 11.94 -14.45
N ASN A 712 24.64 13.23 -14.43
CA ASN A 712 23.33 13.67 -13.94
C ASN A 712 22.19 13.08 -14.77
N GLY A 713 22.38 12.93 -16.08
CA GLY A 713 21.41 12.31 -16.98
C GLY A 713 21.16 10.84 -16.65
N ILE A 714 22.23 10.06 -16.43
CA ILE A 714 22.10 8.66 -16.00
C ILE A 714 21.38 8.58 -14.65
N MET A 715 21.78 9.40 -13.68
CA MET A 715 21.14 9.41 -12.36
C MET A 715 19.65 9.79 -12.43
N ALA A 716 19.31 10.77 -13.27
CA ALA A 716 17.93 11.18 -13.49
C ALA A 716 17.10 10.07 -14.18
N ILE A 717 17.68 9.36 -15.17
CA ILE A 717 17.01 8.21 -15.81
C ILE A 717 16.73 7.14 -14.75
N ILE A 718 17.75 6.70 -14.00
CA ILE A 718 17.58 5.67 -12.96
C ILE A 718 16.49 6.10 -11.95
N GLY A 719 16.58 7.34 -11.43
CA GLY A 719 15.61 7.88 -10.47
C GLY A 719 14.19 7.98 -11.03
N SER A 720 14.03 8.30 -12.33
CA SER A 720 12.71 8.45 -12.94
C SER A 720 11.90 7.15 -13.01
N PHE A 721 12.59 6.01 -13.07
CA PHE A 721 11.98 4.68 -13.02
C PHE A 721 11.73 4.17 -11.59
N GLN A 722 12.15 4.93 -10.57
CA GLN A 722 12.02 4.56 -9.15
C GLN A 722 10.94 5.37 -8.39
N VAL A 723 10.08 6.09 -9.11
CA VAL A 723 8.98 6.86 -8.50
C VAL A 723 7.96 5.91 -7.86
N PHE A 724 7.86 5.99 -6.53
CA PHE A 724 6.96 5.17 -5.73
C PHE A 724 6.20 6.01 -4.72
N VAL A 725 6.92 6.64 -3.77
CA VAL A 725 6.35 7.31 -2.60
C VAL A 725 5.31 8.35 -2.99
N GLN A 726 5.60 9.16 -4.00
CA GLN A 726 4.73 10.25 -4.40
C GLN A 726 3.43 9.71 -5.03
N SER A 727 3.54 8.68 -5.87
CA SER A 727 2.38 8.02 -6.49
C SER A 727 1.52 7.31 -5.44
N PHE A 728 2.17 6.59 -4.50
CA PHE A 728 1.50 5.90 -3.41
C PHE A 728 0.70 6.86 -2.52
N VAL A 729 1.31 7.99 -2.13
CA VAL A 729 0.74 8.95 -1.17
C VAL A 729 -0.28 9.90 -1.80
N MET A 730 -0.02 10.39 -3.02
CA MET A 730 -0.87 11.44 -3.62
C MET A 730 -2.14 10.89 -4.22
N THR A 731 -2.06 9.73 -4.88
CA THR A 731 -3.15 9.22 -5.74
C THR A 731 -3.40 7.72 -5.58
N SER A 732 -2.50 6.99 -4.92
CA SER A 732 -2.49 5.52 -4.87
C SER A 732 -2.57 4.86 -6.26
N GLY A 733 -2.09 5.56 -7.29
CA GLY A 733 -2.10 5.12 -8.69
C GLY A 733 -3.31 5.54 -9.52
N GLY A 734 -4.34 6.13 -8.88
CA GLY A 734 -5.60 6.49 -9.52
C GLY A 734 -5.65 7.90 -10.13
N PRO A 735 -6.83 8.31 -10.65
CA PRO A 735 -8.00 7.47 -10.90
C PRO A 735 -7.74 6.40 -11.97
N GLY A 736 -8.29 5.21 -11.75
CA GLY A 736 -7.95 4.04 -12.56
C GLY A 736 -6.46 3.68 -12.45
N ASP A 737 -5.73 3.83 -13.55
CA ASP A 737 -4.27 3.58 -13.63
C ASP A 737 -3.47 4.82 -14.10
N ALA A 738 -4.10 6.00 -14.15
CA ALA A 738 -3.54 7.22 -14.76
C ALA A 738 -2.22 7.69 -14.11
N THR A 739 -2.02 7.38 -12.82
CA THR A 739 -0.80 7.76 -12.09
C THR A 739 -0.14 6.55 -11.44
N ARG A 740 -0.45 5.33 -11.91
CA ARG A 740 0.11 4.09 -11.37
C ARG A 740 1.50 3.86 -12.00
N PHE A 741 2.53 4.30 -11.31
CA PHE A 741 3.91 4.07 -11.76
C PHE A 741 4.31 2.60 -11.67
N TYR A 742 5.31 2.20 -12.45
CA TYR A 742 5.79 0.83 -12.53
C TYR A 742 6.13 0.25 -11.16
N VAL A 743 6.86 1.01 -10.33
CA VAL A 743 7.28 0.54 -9.00
C VAL A 743 6.11 0.47 -8.03
N LEU A 744 5.12 1.36 -8.15
CA LEU A 744 3.87 1.22 -7.39
C LEU A 744 3.14 -0.05 -7.81
N TYR A 745 3.03 -0.33 -9.11
CA TYR A 745 2.38 -1.56 -9.56
C TYR A 745 3.12 -2.83 -9.12
N LEU A 746 4.45 -2.82 -9.15
CA LEU A 746 5.29 -3.89 -8.60
C LEU A 746 5.00 -4.10 -7.11
N TYR A 747 4.92 -3.02 -6.33
CA TYR A 747 4.54 -3.07 -4.92
C TYR A 747 3.14 -3.67 -4.74
N ASN A 748 2.15 -3.24 -5.53
CA ASN A 748 0.80 -3.79 -5.48
C ASN A 748 0.82 -5.31 -5.74
N GLN A 749 1.59 -5.78 -6.72
CA GLN A 749 1.72 -7.21 -6.98
C GLN A 749 2.35 -7.97 -5.80
N ALA A 750 3.40 -7.43 -5.18
CA ALA A 750 4.09 -8.10 -4.08
C ALA A 750 3.25 -8.17 -2.78
N PHE A 751 2.65 -7.05 -2.38
CA PHE A 751 2.09 -6.86 -1.04
C PHE A 751 0.57 -6.76 -1.02
N ASP A 752 -0.06 -6.19 -2.06
CA ASP A 752 -1.51 -6.11 -2.11
C ASP A 752 -2.08 -7.41 -2.68
N TYR A 753 -1.59 -7.88 -3.84
CA TYR A 753 -2.09 -9.08 -4.51
C TYR A 753 -1.40 -10.37 -4.06
N HIS A 754 -0.29 -10.26 -3.31
CA HIS A 754 0.49 -11.39 -2.80
C HIS A 754 0.98 -12.33 -3.91
N GLU A 755 1.49 -11.75 -5.00
CA GLU A 755 2.10 -12.43 -6.14
C GLU A 755 3.61 -12.12 -6.16
N MET A 756 4.33 -12.53 -5.10
CA MET A 756 5.74 -12.20 -4.89
C MET A 756 6.66 -12.73 -6.00
N GLY A 757 6.35 -13.89 -6.56
CA GLY A 757 7.07 -14.44 -7.72
C GLY A 757 6.91 -13.57 -8.98
N TYR A 758 5.69 -13.14 -9.26
CA TYR A 758 5.38 -12.23 -10.36
C TYR A 758 6.04 -10.85 -10.16
N ALA A 759 5.96 -10.30 -8.93
CA ALA A 759 6.62 -9.03 -8.58
C ALA A 759 8.15 -9.12 -8.70
N SER A 760 8.75 -10.28 -8.37
CA SER A 760 10.17 -10.53 -8.60
C SER A 760 10.51 -10.51 -10.09
N ALA A 761 9.68 -11.10 -10.96
CA ALA A 761 9.86 -11.01 -12.41
C ALA A 761 9.78 -9.56 -12.92
N MET A 762 8.86 -8.76 -12.39
CA MET A 762 8.79 -7.33 -12.68
C MET A 762 10.06 -6.58 -12.23
N ALA A 763 10.59 -6.86 -11.03
CA ALA A 763 11.82 -6.22 -10.53
C ALA A 763 13.01 -6.47 -11.47
N TRP A 764 13.18 -7.71 -11.95
CA TRP A 764 14.23 -8.07 -12.90
C TRP A 764 14.01 -7.47 -14.27
N LEU A 765 12.78 -7.39 -14.76
CA LEU A 765 12.49 -6.69 -16.01
C LEU A 765 12.80 -5.20 -15.90
N LEU A 766 12.46 -4.55 -14.79
CA LEU A 766 12.80 -3.15 -14.55
C LEU A 766 14.31 -2.93 -14.56
N LEU A 767 15.08 -3.81 -13.91
CA LEU A 767 16.53 -3.79 -13.96
C LEU A 767 17.03 -3.86 -15.40
N LEU A 768 16.51 -4.78 -16.21
CA LEU A 768 16.89 -4.92 -17.62
C LEU A 768 16.54 -3.68 -18.44
N ILE A 769 15.38 -3.07 -18.21
CA ILE A 769 14.97 -1.83 -18.88
C ILE A 769 15.94 -0.69 -18.53
N VAL A 770 16.18 -0.44 -17.23
CA VAL A 770 17.05 0.63 -16.77
C VAL A 770 18.50 0.39 -17.20
N LEU A 771 19.00 -0.84 -17.13
CA LEU A 771 20.33 -1.22 -17.60
C LEU A 771 20.46 -0.99 -19.11
N THR A 772 19.47 -1.41 -19.90
CA THR A 772 19.48 -1.21 -21.36
C THR A 772 19.50 0.27 -21.71
N LEU A 773 18.65 1.09 -21.09
CA LEU A 773 18.64 2.54 -21.28
C LEU A 773 19.98 3.17 -20.88
N THR A 774 20.54 2.76 -19.74
CA THR A 774 21.84 3.24 -19.27
C THR A 774 22.95 2.87 -20.25
N LEU A 775 22.99 1.62 -20.74
CA LEU A 775 23.98 1.17 -21.72
C LEU A 775 23.82 1.90 -23.06
N LEU A 776 22.60 2.21 -23.50
CA LEU A 776 22.35 3.01 -24.70
C LEU A 776 22.90 4.43 -24.54
N VAL A 777 22.66 5.06 -23.40
CA VAL A 777 23.19 6.39 -23.07
C VAL A 777 24.73 6.36 -22.96
N MET A 778 25.30 5.35 -22.29
CA MET A 778 26.75 5.13 -22.21
C MET A 778 27.39 4.87 -23.57
N ARG A 779 26.70 4.16 -24.47
CA ARG A 779 27.21 3.92 -25.83
C ARG A 779 27.19 5.21 -26.66
N GLY A 780 26.15 6.03 -26.50
CA GLY A 780 26.03 7.34 -27.14
C GLY A 780 27.06 8.37 -26.64
N SER A 781 27.47 8.27 -25.37
CA SER A 781 28.39 9.24 -24.74
C SER A 781 29.73 9.36 -25.44
N ARG A 782 30.22 8.28 -26.07
CA ARG A 782 31.45 8.27 -26.88
C ARG A 782 31.47 9.30 -28.01
N ARG A 783 30.30 9.81 -28.43
CA ARG A 783 30.17 10.82 -29.49
C ARG A 783 30.05 12.26 -28.96
N PHE A 784 29.57 12.46 -27.74
CA PHE A 784 29.15 13.79 -27.24
C PHE A 784 29.82 14.22 -25.93
N VAL A 785 30.50 13.32 -25.21
CA VAL A 785 31.19 13.64 -23.96
C VAL A 785 32.65 13.96 -24.22
N TYR A 786 33.05 15.16 -23.83
CA TYR A 786 34.43 15.62 -23.84
C TYR A 786 35.11 15.27 -22.52
N TYR A 787 36.15 14.45 -22.58
CA TYR A 787 37.05 14.19 -21.45
C TYR A 787 38.38 14.87 -21.73
N GLU A 788 38.74 15.84 -20.91
CA GLU A 788 39.97 16.63 -21.04
C GLU A 788 41.24 15.75 -21.07
N GLY A 789 41.21 14.58 -20.41
CA GLY A 789 42.37 13.67 -20.33
C GLY A 789 42.38 12.45 -21.26
N LEU A 790 41.40 12.26 -22.16
CA LEU A 790 41.26 11.01 -22.96
C LEU A 790 41.33 11.20 -24.49
N ARG A 791 41.58 12.42 -24.99
CA ARG A 791 41.93 12.67 -26.39
C ARG A 791 43.30 13.35 -26.45
N THR A 792 44.35 12.53 -26.41
CA THR A 792 45.63 12.87 -27.04
C THR A 792 45.53 12.63 -28.54
#